data_AF-D9SN35-F1
#
_entry.id   AF-D9SN35-F1
#
_cell.length_a   1.000
_cell.length_b   1.000
_cell.length_c   1.000
_cell.angle_alpha   90.00
_cell.angle_beta   90.00
_cell.angle_gamma   90.00
#
_symmetry.space_group_name_H-M   'P 1'
#
loop_
_entity.id
_entity.type
_entity.pdbx_description
1 polymer ?
#
loop_
_entity_poly.entity_id
_entity_poly.type
_entity_poly.pdbx_seq_one_letter_code
_entity_poly.pdbx_strand_id
1 'polypeptide(L)'
;MSAIVEKEKPIIKAYTKEIFQENLSFLAEEINGKKGALFSSNYEFPDRYSRWETAAVDPFIEVRASGLNGVINALNSGGISLLKIIHGFLKDIEAVELDVTRESISFTIKKDTNVYTEEERSKKNTIFTVIRAIINGFKCDDPWLGFYGAFGYDLVFQFEDDIKLKKSRENSEDLVLYVPERIYVKDNKLAKGYVINYEISLGDISTTNKEEFAPKAQKCSKVLNEETYKPGDYGKLVVKAKESFRRGDLFEVVPSYSVVKETVLKPKEIYNNLKEINPSPYNFFINLGGEYLIGSSPEMFVRVENNKVETCPISGTIKRGMDSIEDSEQIKKLLNSKKDEDELTMCTDVDRNDKSRVCVEGSVRVVSRRTIEKYSHLFHTVDHVEGMLKPGFDSIDAFLTHMWAVTLTGAPKKRAIEWIENEEADRRNWYGGAIGYLKFNGDFNTGITIRTVRYIDNKVEIRAGATLLISSDEVDEEEETKTKAAAMLKSLEVQKPIEVKVEEKVAVKNKRILMIDHEDSFVHTLGNYVKALGYDVTTFRGDEARRKLKEENFDLLLLSPGPGTPSEFKLNESIDIALSKNIPVFGVCLGLQGIVEYFGGSLDYLANPRHGKKMKVKKNEKAPWPSLKDEFSVGLYHSIYGKNIGNELINICEDEEGILMGVMHKDLKILGVQFHPESIMTLENSSGMSLLKDTFEYLLN
;
A
#
# COMPACT_ATOMS: atom_id res chain seq x y z
N MET A 1 31.49 -22.73 23.95
CA MET A 1 32.03 -21.35 24.01
C MET A 1 32.24 -20.96 25.47
N SER A 2 33.42 -21.18 26.03
CA SER A 2 33.75 -20.71 27.39
C SER A 2 35.27 -20.50 27.50
N ALA A 3 35.70 -19.28 27.21
CA ALA A 3 36.91 -18.60 27.64
C ALA A 3 37.10 -17.38 26.72
N ILE A 4 36.23 -16.37 26.86
CA ILE A 4 36.50 -15.07 26.24
C ILE A 4 37.52 -14.40 27.15
N VAL A 5 38.80 -14.47 26.77
CA VAL A 5 39.78 -13.45 27.16
C VAL A 5 39.12 -12.13 26.78
N GLU A 6 38.94 -11.21 27.73
CA GLU A 6 38.45 -9.85 27.47
C GLU A 6 39.39 -9.18 26.47
N LYS A 7 39.11 -9.36 25.16
CA LYS A 7 39.72 -8.54 24.11
C LYS A 7 39.27 -7.11 24.39
N GLU A 8 40.20 -6.16 24.34
CA GLU A 8 39.87 -4.74 24.40
C GLU A 8 38.78 -4.42 23.37
N LYS A 9 37.73 -3.73 23.81
CA LYS A 9 36.62 -3.32 22.95
C LYS A 9 36.92 -1.96 22.31
N PRO A 10 36.50 -1.73 21.05
CA PRO A 10 36.60 -0.40 20.44
C PRO A 10 35.85 0.66 21.24
N ILE A 11 36.45 1.83 21.35
CA ILE A 11 35.80 3.04 21.86
C ILE A 11 35.08 3.70 20.69
N ILE A 12 33.78 3.93 20.85
CA ILE A 12 32.92 4.56 19.84
C ILE A 12 32.48 5.92 20.38
N LYS A 13 32.85 6.99 19.69
CA LYS A 13 32.42 8.36 20.02
C LYS A 13 31.44 8.85 18.96
N ALA A 14 30.24 9.20 19.40
CA ALA A 14 29.20 9.79 18.59
C ALA A 14 29.17 11.31 18.81
N TYR A 15 29.40 12.09 17.76
CA TYR A 15 29.33 13.55 17.80
C TYR A 15 28.05 13.99 17.09
N THR A 16 27.05 14.34 17.88
CA THR A 16 25.81 14.90 17.36
C THR A 16 25.98 16.38 17.03
N LYS A 17 25.80 16.75 15.76
CA LYS A 17 25.74 18.14 15.30
C LYS A 17 24.35 18.44 14.75
N GLU A 18 23.98 19.72 14.88
CA GLU A 18 22.91 20.44 14.17
C GLU A 18 21.50 19.80 14.20
N ILE A 19 20.56 20.55 14.78
CA ILE A 19 19.14 20.23 14.66
C ILE A 19 18.62 20.88 13.37
N PHE A 20 18.18 20.07 12.41
CA PHE A 20 17.51 20.55 11.19
C PHE A 20 16.03 20.15 11.20
N GLN A 21 15.22 20.86 10.40
CA GLN A 21 13.78 20.61 10.25
C GLN A 21 13.41 20.03 8.88
N GLU A 22 14.28 20.19 7.88
CA GLU A 22 14.05 19.76 6.49
C GLU A 22 13.98 18.23 6.35
N ASN A 23 13.30 17.72 5.32
CA ASN A 23 13.28 16.27 5.02
C ASN A 23 14.62 15.84 4.44
N LEU A 24 15.03 14.59 4.64
CA LEU A 24 16.32 14.06 4.15
C LEU A 24 16.36 13.84 2.63
N SER A 25 15.32 14.21 1.89
CA SER A 25 15.31 14.11 0.43
C SER A 25 16.48 14.84 -0.24
N PHE A 26 17.04 15.90 0.36
CA PHE A 26 18.22 16.59 -0.18
C PHE A 26 19.47 15.68 -0.23
N LEU A 27 19.57 14.68 0.65
CA LEU A 27 20.68 13.71 0.65
C LEU A 27 20.65 12.75 -0.53
N ALA A 28 19.51 12.65 -1.24
CA ALA A 28 19.47 11.93 -2.50
C ALA A 28 20.44 12.52 -3.52
N GLU A 29 20.73 13.84 -3.48
CA GLU A 29 21.75 14.45 -4.34
C GLU A 29 23.15 13.91 -4.03
N GLU A 30 23.50 13.86 -2.74
CA GLU A 30 24.81 13.41 -2.30
C GLU A 30 25.01 11.91 -2.60
N ILE A 31 24.01 11.09 -2.27
CA ILE A 31 24.04 9.64 -2.51
C ILE A 31 23.94 9.32 -4.01
N ASN A 32 23.41 10.21 -4.84
CA ASN A 32 23.44 10.03 -6.30
C ASN A 32 24.88 10.06 -6.85
N GLY A 33 25.82 10.72 -6.17
CA GLY A 33 27.23 10.77 -6.56
C GLY A 33 28.15 9.84 -5.77
N LYS A 34 27.72 9.39 -4.59
CA LYS A 34 28.55 8.63 -3.64
C LYS A 34 27.81 7.42 -3.07
N LYS A 35 28.57 6.40 -2.69
CA LYS A 35 28.04 5.24 -1.95
C LYS A 35 27.36 5.68 -0.67
N GLY A 36 26.20 5.10 -0.40
CA GLY A 36 25.38 5.44 0.74
C GLY A 36 23.97 4.90 0.58
N ALA A 37 23.16 5.07 1.61
CA ALA A 37 21.80 4.59 1.65
C ALA A 37 20.91 5.59 2.38
N LEU A 38 19.77 5.93 1.77
CA LEU A 38 18.70 6.72 2.37
C LEU A 38 17.49 5.82 2.55
N PHE A 39 16.92 5.83 3.75
CA PHE A 39 15.71 5.10 4.11
C PHE A 39 14.70 6.08 4.72
N SER A 40 13.42 5.92 4.40
CA SER A 40 12.37 6.72 5.03
C SER A 40 11.04 5.99 5.11
N SER A 41 10.32 6.23 6.19
CA SER A 41 8.92 5.87 6.36
C SER A 41 8.08 7.15 6.39
N ASN A 42 7.27 7.35 5.35
CA ASN A 42 6.31 8.47 5.29
C ASN A 42 4.89 8.01 5.70
N TYR A 43 4.77 6.76 6.12
CA TYR A 43 3.52 6.13 6.48
C TYR A 43 3.46 5.94 7.99
N GLU A 44 2.27 6.11 8.55
CA GLU A 44 2.04 5.90 9.98
C GLU A 44 0.90 4.92 10.16
N PHE A 45 1.16 3.88 10.95
CA PHE A 45 0.14 2.97 11.41
C PHE A 45 0.38 2.72 12.90
N PRO A 46 -0.60 2.99 13.78
CA PRO A 46 -0.44 2.84 15.22
C PRO A 46 0.23 1.51 15.60
N ASP A 47 1.20 1.57 16.51
CA ASP A 47 1.94 0.43 17.07
C ASP A 47 2.75 -0.44 16.07
N ARG A 48 2.74 -0.10 14.77
CA ARG A 48 3.45 -0.85 13.73
C ARG A 48 4.50 -0.02 13.00
N TYR A 49 4.10 1.13 12.44
CA TYR A 49 4.96 2.02 11.67
C TYR A 49 4.94 3.43 12.24
N SER A 50 6.13 3.98 12.52
CA SER A 50 6.32 5.39 12.81
C SER A 50 6.91 6.10 11.59
N ARG A 51 6.67 7.40 11.48
CA ARG A 51 7.32 8.23 10.45
C ARG A 51 8.74 8.58 10.89
N TRP A 52 9.72 8.21 10.10
CA TRP A 52 11.14 8.47 10.35
C TRP A 52 11.90 8.56 9.03
N GLU A 53 13.06 9.21 9.06
CA GLU A 53 14.01 9.19 7.95
C GLU A 53 15.42 8.94 8.50
N THR A 54 16.21 8.12 7.82
CA THR A 54 17.61 7.92 8.15
C THR A 54 18.46 7.80 6.89
N ALA A 55 19.67 8.36 6.91
CA ALA A 55 20.62 8.18 5.83
C ALA A 55 22.01 7.84 6.36
N ALA A 56 22.63 6.81 5.77
CA ALA A 56 24.00 6.42 5.95
C ALA A 56 24.85 7.01 4.80
N VAL A 57 25.76 7.92 5.14
CA VAL A 57 26.52 8.73 4.18
C VAL A 57 28.02 8.65 4.48
N ASP A 58 28.84 8.78 3.42
CA ASP A 58 30.31 8.66 3.45
C ASP A 58 30.79 7.45 4.26
N PRO A 59 30.46 6.23 3.85
CA PRO A 59 30.84 5.05 4.62
C PRO A 59 32.35 4.90 4.78
N PHE A 60 32.78 4.44 5.96
CA PHE A 60 34.17 4.05 6.22
C PHE A 60 34.55 2.84 5.38
N ILE A 61 33.67 1.84 5.38
CA ILE A 61 33.87 0.57 4.68
C ILE A 61 32.61 0.11 3.97
N GLU A 62 32.80 -0.78 3.01
CA GLU A 62 31.74 -1.62 2.47
C GLU A 62 32.08 -3.10 2.65
N VAL A 63 31.07 -3.93 2.82
CA VAL A 63 31.14 -5.39 2.78
C VAL A 63 30.35 -5.84 1.57
N ARG A 64 31.00 -6.55 0.65
CA ARG A 64 30.37 -7.16 -0.53
C ARG A 64 30.55 -8.66 -0.48
N ALA A 65 29.52 -9.44 -0.80
CA ALA A 65 29.64 -10.90 -0.83
C ALA A 65 28.83 -11.53 -1.96
N SER A 66 29.30 -12.68 -2.44
CA SER A 66 28.59 -13.57 -3.34
C SER A 66 28.93 -15.03 -3.02
N GLY A 67 27.90 -15.86 -2.84
CA GLY A 67 28.07 -17.19 -2.29
C GLY A 67 28.83 -17.14 -0.96
N LEU A 68 29.86 -17.97 -0.82
CA LEU A 68 30.69 -18.03 0.38
C LEU A 68 31.93 -17.12 0.33
N ASN A 69 32.05 -16.25 -0.66
CA ASN A 69 33.19 -15.34 -0.80
C ASN A 69 32.73 -13.90 -0.62
N GLY A 70 33.62 -13.05 -0.11
CA GLY A 70 33.36 -11.63 -0.03
C GLY A 70 34.62 -10.80 0.19
N VAL A 71 34.42 -9.49 0.25
CA VAL A 71 35.46 -8.51 0.46
C VAL A 71 34.94 -7.36 1.32
N ILE A 72 35.76 -6.91 2.25
CA ILE A 72 35.55 -5.69 3.02
C ILE A 72 36.52 -4.64 2.49
N ASN A 73 36.03 -3.57 1.86
CA ASN A 73 36.86 -2.52 1.30
C ASN A 73 36.84 -1.27 2.17
N ALA A 74 37.99 -0.64 2.35
CA ALA A 74 38.09 0.74 2.85
C ALA A 74 37.62 1.71 1.77
N LEU A 75 36.82 2.70 2.17
CA LEU A 75 36.28 3.74 1.28
C LEU A 75 36.83 5.14 1.60
N ASN A 76 37.54 5.27 2.72
CA ASN A 76 38.30 6.45 3.10
C ASN A 76 39.48 6.06 4.02
N SER A 77 40.25 7.04 4.50
CA SER A 77 41.38 6.78 5.41
C SER A 77 40.95 6.16 6.75
N GLY A 78 39.79 6.58 7.28
CA GLY A 78 39.21 5.97 8.47
C GLY A 78 38.82 4.50 8.26
N GLY A 79 38.39 4.16 7.04
CA GLY A 79 38.16 2.79 6.59
C GLY A 79 39.40 1.90 6.71
N ILE A 80 40.59 2.40 6.35
CA ILE A 80 41.85 1.64 6.51
C ILE A 80 42.08 1.30 7.99
N SER A 81 41.89 2.28 8.88
CA SER A 81 41.97 2.04 10.33
C SER A 81 40.95 1.00 10.79
N LEU A 82 39.71 1.07 10.29
CA LEU A 82 38.65 0.16 10.66
C LEU A 82 38.91 -1.28 10.18
N LEU A 83 39.52 -1.46 9.01
CA LEU A 83 39.95 -2.78 8.53
C LEU A 83 40.94 -3.44 9.49
N LYS A 84 41.90 -2.68 10.05
CA LYS A 84 42.87 -3.23 11.03
C LYS A 84 42.15 -3.78 12.27
N ILE A 85 41.13 -3.06 12.75
CA ILE A 85 40.28 -3.48 13.88
C ILE A 85 39.49 -4.75 13.50
N ILE A 86 38.82 -4.73 12.34
CA ILE A 86 38.00 -5.85 11.85
C ILE A 86 38.83 -7.11 11.65
N HIS A 87 40.05 -7.00 11.09
CA HIS A 87 40.96 -8.13 10.96
C HIS A 87 41.22 -8.81 12.32
N GLY A 88 41.34 -8.03 13.41
CA GLY A 88 41.47 -8.57 14.77
C GLY A 88 40.26 -9.37 15.27
N PHE A 89 39.07 -9.10 14.75
CA PHE A 89 37.85 -9.86 15.03
C PHE A 89 37.76 -11.15 14.22
N LEU A 90 38.27 -11.13 12.98
CA LEU A 90 38.10 -12.23 12.03
C LEU A 90 39.23 -13.26 12.04
N LYS A 91 40.47 -12.85 12.33
CA LYS A 91 41.68 -13.68 12.17
C LYS A 91 41.69 -15.01 12.94
N ASP A 92 40.93 -15.08 14.03
CA ASP A 92 40.89 -16.26 14.92
C ASP A 92 39.68 -17.17 14.62
N ILE A 93 38.88 -16.85 13.59
CA ILE A 93 37.70 -17.64 13.23
C ILE A 93 38.12 -18.76 12.26
N GLU A 94 38.15 -20.00 12.75
CA GLU A 94 38.60 -21.17 11.99
C GLU A 94 37.87 -21.36 10.65
N ALA A 95 36.59 -21.01 10.60
CA ALA A 95 35.73 -21.14 9.43
C ALA A 95 35.97 -20.06 8.35
N VAL A 96 36.83 -19.06 8.60
CA VAL A 96 37.04 -17.92 7.71
C VAL A 96 38.50 -17.87 7.27
N GLU A 97 38.71 -17.97 5.96
CA GLU A 97 40.02 -17.72 5.35
C GLU A 97 40.09 -16.25 4.94
N LEU A 98 41.23 -15.61 5.20
CA LEU A 98 41.42 -14.18 4.99
C LEU A 98 42.62 -13.91 4.08
N ASP A 99 42.45 -12.98 3.15
CA ASP A 99 43.54 -12.33 2.41
C ASP A 99 43.44 -10.83 2.66
N VAL A 100 44.48 -10.27 3.29
CA VAL A 100 44.44 -8.92 3.86
C VAL A 100 45.43 -8.04 3.13
N THR A 101 44.92 -6.94 2.58
CA THR A 101 45.73 -5.83 2.07
C THR A 101 45.54 -4.60 2.95
N ARG A 102 46.23 -3.50 2.61
CA ARG A 102 46.03 -2.22 3.30
C ARG A 102 44.60 -1.68 3.13
N GLU A 103 43.96 -1.91 1.99
CA GLU A 103 42.69 -1.30 1.60
C GLU A 103 41.52 -2.30 1.57
N SER A 104 41.78 -3.59 1.79
CA SER A 104 40.75 -4.61 1.73
C SER A 104 41.04 -5.83 2.61
N ILE A 105 39.98 -6.52 3.03
CA ILE A 105 40.02 -7.87 3.59
C ILE A 105 39.12 -8.74 2.71
N SER A 106 39.73 -9.56 1.85
CA SER A 106 39.01 -10.62 1.15
C SER A 106 38.80 -11.79 2.11
N PHE A 107 37.64 -12.42 2.05
CA PHE A 107 37.32 -13.57 2.89
C PHE A 107 36.62 -14.67 2.11
N THR A 108 36.89 -15.91 2.51
CA THR A 108 36.19 -17.11 2.05
C THR A 108 35.72 -17.91 3.25
N ILE A 109 34.42 -18.21 3.29
CA ILE A 109 33.83 -19.06 4.32
C ILE A 109 34.02 -20.51 3.91
N LYS A 110 34.66 -21.29 4.78
CA LYS A 110 34.80 -22.73 4.58
C LYS A 110 33.42 -23.36 4.57
N LYS A 111 33.17 -24.22 3.57
CA LYS A 111 31.91 -24.96 3.48
C LYS A 111 31.69 -25.75 4.75
N ASP A 112 30.55 -25.52 5.40
CA ASP A 112 30.19 -26.25 6.60
C ASP A 112 29.84 -27.70 6.26
N THR A 113 30.43 -28.63 7.01
CA THR A 113 30.17 -30.08 6.89
C THR A 113 29.52 -30.64 8.15
N ASN A 114 29.27 -29.80 9.16
CA ASN A 114 28.57 -30.20 10.37
C ASN A 114 27.09 -30.46 10.07
N VAL A 115 26.50 -31.37 10.84
CA VAL A 115 25.06 -31.67 10.81
C VAL A 115 24.39 -30.88 11.91
N TYR A 116 23.34 -30.15 11.56
CA TYR A 116 22.55 -29.34 12.49
C TYR A 116 21.13 -29.90 12.58
N THR A 117 20.50 -29.71 13.74
CA THR A 117 19.03 -29.78 13.84
C THR A 117 18.42 -28.63 13.05
N GLU A 118 17.15 -28.72 12.66
CA GLU A 118 16.50 -27.63 11.93
C GLU A 118 16.40 -26.35 12.78
N GLU A 119 16.29 -26.47 14.09
CA GLU A 119 16.29 -25.35 15.04
C GLU A 119 17.65 -24.63 15.07
N GLU A 120 18.75 -25.35 14.83
CA GLU A 120 20.11 -24.80 14.84
C GLU A 120 20.67 -24.49 13.45
N ARG A 121 19.89 -24.68 12.38
CA ARG A 121 20.36 -24.53 11.00
C ARG A 121 20.87 -23.13 10.68
N SER A 122 20.39 -22.09 11.37
CA SER A 122 20.88 -20.70 11.25
C SER A 122 22.32 -20.49 11.76
N LYS A 123 22.87 -21.47 12.48
CA LYS A 123 24.25 -21.49 12.99
C LYS A 123 25.28 -21.98 11.95
N LYS A 124 24.81 -22.53 10.81
CA LYS A 124 25.69 -22.97 9.71
C LYS A 124 26.62 -21.85 9.26
N ASN A 125 27.86 -22.19 8.92
CA ASN A 125 28.82 -21.22 8.41
C ASN A 125 28.35 -20.66 7.06
N THR A 126 28.06 -19.36 7.06
CA THR A 126 27.70 -18.56 5.88
C THR A 126 28.43 -17.22 5.93
N ILE A 127 28.18 -16.32 4.98
CA ILE A 127 28.72 -14.95 5.04
C ILE A 127 28.33 -14.22 6.34
N PHE A 128 27.22 -14.62 6.97
CA PHE A 128 26.77 -14.05 8.24
C PHE A 128 27.69 -14.40 9.42
N THR A 129 28.60 -15.37 9.28
CA THR A 129 29.66 -15.64 10.26
C THR A 129 30.57 -14.42 10.43
N VAL A 130 30.96 -13.80 9.30
CA VAL A 130 31.77 -12.57 9.30
C VAL A 130 30.96 -11.39 9.83
N ILE A 131 29.70 -11.26 9.41
CA ILE A 131 28.81 -10.18 9.89
C ILE A 131 28.59 -10.25 11.40
N ARG A 132 28.30 -11.44 11.95
CA ARG A 132 28.18 -11.69 13.40
C ARG A 132 29.46 -11.32 14.15
N ALA A 133 30.62 -11.71 13.63
CA ALA A 133 31.89 -11.40 14.27
C ALA A 133 32.14 -9.88 14.36
N ILE A 134 31.80 -9.13 13.30
CA ILE A 134 31.94 -7.67 13.27
C ILE A 134 30.96 -7.01 14.25
N ILE A 135 29.69 -7.45 14.27
CA ILE A 135 28.68 -6.93 15.23
C ILE A 135 29.12 -7.18 16.67
N ASN A 136 29.57 -8.41 16.98
CA ASN A 136 30.03 -8.75 18.32
C ASN A 136 31.28 -7.96 18.72
N GLY A 137 32.19 -7.71 17.77
CA GLY A 137 33.38 -6.89 17.99
C GLY A 137 33.08 -5.41 18.25
N PHE A 138 32.09 -4.83 17.56
CA PHE A 138 31.67 -3.44 17.73
C PHE A 138 30.50 -3.22 18.68
N LYS A 139 30.06 -4.26 19.40
CA LYS A 139 28.85 -4.22 20.22
C LYS A 139 28.83 -3.00 21.14
N CYS A 140 27.82 -2.15 20.98
CA CYS A 140 27.66 -0.90 21.70
C CYS A 140 26.19 -0.54 21.92
N ASP A 141 25.94 0.46 22.77
CA ASP A 141 24.59 0.94 23.09
C ASP A 141 24.10 2.03 22.12
N ASP A 142 24.89 2.38 21.10
CA ASP A 142 24.47 3.37 20.11
C ASP A 142 23.27 2.85 19.29
N PRO A 143 22.17 3.62 19.20
CA PRO A 143 20.94 3.15 18.57
C PRO A 143 20.92 3.25 17.04
N TRP A 144 21.99 3.71 16.39
CA TRP A 144 22.06 3.94 14.95
C TRP A 144 23.27 3.27 14.28
N LEU A 145 24.44 3.24 14.92
CA LEU A 145 25.64 2.70 14.29
C LEU A 145 25.49 1.21 13.94
N GLY A 146 25.85 0.87 12.69
CA GLY A 146 25.87 -0.52 12.22
C GLY A 146 25.99 -0.61 10.71
N PHE A 147 25.49 -1.72 10.17
CA PHE A 147 25.44 -2.01 8.74
C PHE A 147 24.18 -1.46 8.09
N TYR A 148 24.32 -0.81 6.94
CA TYR A 148 23.24 -0.28 6.12
C TYR A 148 23.38 -0.75 4.67
N GLY A 149 22.33 -1.30 4.07
CA GLY A 149 22.39 -1.69 2.66
C GLY A 149 21.34 -2.69 2.24
N ALA A 150 21.77 -3.67 1.43
CA ALA A 150 20.91 -4.61 0.73
C ALA A 150 21.37 -6.07 0.87
N PHE A 151 20.39 -6.96 0.90
CA PHE A 151 20.49 -8.41 1.00
C PHE A 151 19.79 -9.03 -0.21
N GLY A 152 20.54 -9.70 -1.06
CA GLY A 152 20.09 -10.29 -2.32
C GLY A 152 19.43 -11.65 -2.12
N TYR A 153 18.53 -12.00 -3.02
CA TYR A 153 17.73 -13.22 -2.98
C TYR A 153 18.59 -14.50 -2.91
N ASP A 154 19.71 -14.53 -3.63
CA ASP A 154 20.57 -15.71 -3.72
C ASP A 154 21.30 -16.07 -2.40
N LEU A 155 21.23 -15.22 -1.35
CA LEU A 155 21.69 -15.58 0.01
C LEU A 155 21.05 -16.87 0.52
N VAL A 156 19.82 -17.19 0.07
CA VAL A 156 19.09 -18.40 0.48
C VAL A 156 19.81 -19.68 0.09
N PHE A 157 20.58 -19.67 -1.00
CA PHE A 157 21.31 -20.84 -1.47
C PHE A 157 22.55 -21.17 -0.63
N GLN A 158 22.91 -20.32 0.35
CA GLN A 158 23.91 -20.69 1.36
C GLN A 158 23.30 -21.62 2.44
N PHE A 159 21.97 -21.58 2.61
CA PHE A 159 21.23 -22.38 3.58
C PHE A 159 20.52 -23.57 2.95
N GLU A 160 19.96 -23.40 1.76
CA GLU A 160 19.39 -24.46 0.91
C GLU A 160 20.39 -24.85 -0.18
N ASP A 161 21.57 -25.32 0.24
CA ASP A 161 22.74 -25.57 -0.61
C ASP A 161 22.67 -26.88 -1.42
N ASP A 162 21.61 -27.66 -1.23
CA ASP A 162 21.27 -28.83 -2.04
C ASP A 162 20.40 -28.50 -3.26
N ILE A 163 19.89 -27.26 -3.37
CA ILE A 163 19.17 -26.82 -4.57
C ILE A 163 20.15 -26.68 -5.74
N LYS A 164 19.84 -27.36 -6.85
CA LYS A 164 20.66 -27.29 -8.06
C LYS A 164 20.44 -25.96 -8.80
N LEU A 165 21.48 -25.13 -8.81
CA LEU A 165 21.52 -23.86 -9.53
C LEU A 165 21.62 -24.07 -11.06
N LYS A 166 20.74 -23.42 -11.84
CA LYS A 166 20.69 -23.47 -13.31
C LYS A 166 21.16 -22.19 -14.00
N LYS A 167 21.04 -21.05 -13.32
CA LYS A 167 21.36 -19.72 -13.85
C LYS A 167 22.82 -19.31 -13.56
N SER A 168 23.41 -18.42 -14.36
CA SER A 168 24.79 -17.94 -14.13
C SER A 168 24.88 -16.96 -12.96
N ARG A 169 25.90 -17.12 -12.11
CA ARG A 169 26.20 -16.25 -10.95
C ARG A 169 27.43 -15.34 -11.19
N GLU A 170 27.88 -15.22 -12.42
CA GLU A 170 29.00 -14.32 -12.74
C GLU A 170 28.67 -12.85 -12.40
N ASN A 171 29.66 -12.14 -11.83
CA ASN A 171 29.56 -10.73 -11.43
C ASN A 171 28.37 -10.39 -10.50
N SER A 172 27.91 -11.37 -9.71
CA SER A 172 26.79 -11.15 -8.81
C SER A 172 27.18 -10.67 -7.43
N GLU A 173 26.23 -10.04 -6.76
CA GLU A 173 26.35 -9.62 -5.38
C GLU A 173 25.08 -10.04 -4.66
N ASP A 174 25.26 -10.80 -3.58
CA ASP A 174 24.19 -11.29 -2.72
C ASP A 174 24.09 -10.43 -1.45
N LEU A 175 25.10 -9.61 -1.17
CA LEU A 175 25.16 -8.72 -0.01
C LEU A 175 25.99 -7.49 -0.33
N VAL A 176 25.46 -6.31 -0.04
CA VAL A 176 26.24 -5.07 -0.01
C VAL A 176 25.82 -4.26 1.22
N LEU A 177 26.73 -4.09 2.18
CA LEU A 177 26.49 -3.37 3.42
C LEU A 177 27.56 -2.31 3.65
N TYR A 178 27.15 -1.18 4.22
CA TYR A 178 28.01 -0.05 4.54
C TYR A 178 28.09 0.17 6.05
N VAL A 179 29.27 0.51 6.56
CA VAL A 179 29.42 1.09 7.90
C VAL A 179 29.63 2.60 7.73
N PRO A 180 28.64 3.45 8.05
CA PRO A 180 28.69 4.89 7.79
C PRO A 180 29.68 5.63 8.70
N GLU A 181 30.34 6.66 8.17
CA GLU A 181 30.98 7.70 9.01
C GLU A 181 29.96 8.66 9.59
N ARG A 182 28.92 8.97 8.81
CA ARG A 182 27.90 9.96 9.14
C ARG A 182 26.51 9.37 8.97
N ILE A 183 25.68 9.50 10.00
CA ILE A 183 24.26 9.11 9.96
C ILE A 183 23.40 10.34 10.17
N TYR A 184 22.50 10.61 9.23
CA TYR A 184 21.40 11.54 9.42
C TYR A 184 20.20 10.77 9.96
N VAL A 185 19.52 11.33 10.95
CA VAL A 185 18.29 10.78 11.48
C VAL A 185 17.28 11.91 11.62
N LYS A 186 16.02 11.63 11.29
CA LYS A 186 14.91 12.54 11.49
C LYS A 186 13.72 11.81 12.10
N ASP A 187 13.27 12.34 13.24
CA ASP A 187 11.96 12.01 13.78
C ASP A 187 10.94 12.97 13.16
N ASN A 188 10.05 12.43 12.33
CA ASN A 188 9.03 13.21 11.64
C ASN A 188 7.86 13.63 12.55
N LYS A 189 7.66 12.97 13.70
CA LYS A 189 6.67 13.40 14.71
C LYS A 189 7.17 14.61 15.49
N LEU A 190 8.45 14.59 15.87
CA LEU A 190 9.07 15.69 16.60
C LEU A 190 9.55 16.82 15.69
N ALA A 191 9.54 16.61 14.36
CA ALA A 191 10.11 17.51 13.35
C ALA A 191 11.56 17.92 13.67
N LYS A 192 12.33 16.98 14.23
CA LYS A 192 13.72 17.18 14.64
C LYS A 192 14.60 16.17 13.96
N GLY A 193 15.55 16.68 13.18
CA GLY A 193 16.66 15.92 12.63
C GLY A 193 17.94 16.16 13.41
N TYR A 194 18.86 15.20 13.35
CA TYR A 194 20.21 15.32 13.88
C TYR A 194 21.20 14.55 13.01
N VAL A 195 22.45 15.01 13.00
CA VAL A 195 23.56 14.35 12.30
C VAL A 195 24.50 13.77 13.33
N ILE A 196 24.81 12.48 13.23
CA ILE A 196 25.79 11.80 14.07
C ILE A 196 27.02 11.52 13.22
N ASN A 197 28.19 12.00 13.68
CA ASN A 197 29.49 11.64 13.12
C ASN A 197 30.15 10.67 14.09
N TYR A 198 30.78 9.62 13.56
CA TYR A 198 31.40 8.59 14.39
C TYR A 198 32.92 8.65 14.33
N GLU A 199 33.55 8.49 15.50
CA GLU A 199 34.96 8.14 15.60
C GLU A 199 35.08 6.80 16.32
N ILE A 200 35.87 5.89 15.76
CA ILE A 200 36.07 4.54 16.30
C ILE A 200 37.56 4.34 16.53
N SER A 201 37.95 3.91 17.73
CA SER A 201 39.34 3.67 18.08
C SER A 201 39.54 2.41 18.91
N LEU A 202 40.69 1.76 18.77
CA LEU A 202 41.13 0.62 19.57
C LEU A 202 42.65 0.68 19.75
N GLY A 203 43.12 0.91 20.98
CA GLY A 203 44.53 1.23 21.24
C GLY A 203 44.97 2.45 20.45
N ASP A 204 46.06 2.31 19.68
CA ASP A 204 46.61 3.37 18.82
C ASP A 204 45.91 3.53 17.45
N ILE A 205 44.96 2.65 17.13
CA ILE A 205 44.21 2.69 15.87
C ILE A 205 43.00 3.59 16.04
N SER A 206 42.84 4.61 15.20
CA SER A 206 41.66 5.49 15.17
C SER A 206 41.21 5.79 13.74
N THR A 207 39.90 5.89 13.52
CA THR A 207 39.34 6.36 12.23
C THR A 207 39.70 7.82 11.92
N THR A 208 40.15 8.59 12.91
CA THR A 208 40.66 9.96 12.72
C THR A 208 42.09 10.02 12.21
N ASN A 209 42.80 8.89 12.17
CA ASN A 209 44.18 8.84 11.69
C ASN A 209 44.22 9.22 10.21
N LYS A 210 44.99 10.27 9.88
CA LYS A 210 45.15 10.73 8.50
C LYS A 210 46.17 9.86 7.79
N GLU A 211 45.68 8.79 7.19
CA GLU A 211 46.44 7.95 6.28
C GLU A 211 46.21 8.36 4.82
N GLU A 212 47.23 8.20 3.98
CA GLU A 212 47.08 8.40 2.53
C GLU A 212 46.11 7.35 1.97
N PHE A 213 45.03 7.80 1.34
CA PHE A 213 44.03 6.99 0.69
C PHE A 213 43.68 7.62 -0.67
N ALA A 214 43.82 6.83 -1.73
CA ALA A 214 43.42 7.23 -3.07
C ALA A 214 42.16 6.44 -3.47
N PRO A 215 40.98 7.08 -3.56
CA PRO A 215 39.77 6.37 -3.94
C PRO A 215 39.94 5.75 -5.33
N LYS A 216 39.87 4.42 -5.42
CA LYS A 216 39.85 3.72 -6.71
C LYS A 216 38.49 3.98 -7.36
N ALA A 217 38.51 4.46 -8.61
CA ALA A 217 37.29 4.56 -9.41
C ALA A 217 36.74 3.14 -9.60
N GLN A 218 35.59 2.86 -8.99
CA GLN A 218 34.93 1.57 -9.15
C GLN A 218 34.27 1.54 -10.53
N LYS A 219 34.78 0.69 -11.43
CA LYS A 219 34.09 0.40 -12.69
C LYS A 219 32.99 -0.61 -12.39
N CYS A 220 31.74 -0.25 -12.66
CA CYS A 220 30.67 -1.23 -12.70
C CYS A 220 30.91 -2.13 -13.92
N SER A 221 31.11 -3.43 -13.70
CA SER A 221 31.15 -4.42 -14.78
C SER A 221 29.78 -5.04 -15.04
N LYS A 222 28.75 -4.66 -14.26
CA LYS A 222 27.40 -5.20 -14.39
C LYS A 222 26.72 -4.61 -15.61
N VAL A 223 25.99 -5.46 -16.32
CA VAL A 223 25.15 -5.06 -17.45
C VAL A 223 23.77 -5.67 -17.19
N LEU A 224 22.71 -4.89 -17.41
CA LEU A 224 21.35 -5.44 -17.38
C LEU A 224 21.12 -6.29 -18.63
N ASN A 225 20.54 -7.48 -18.44
CA ASN A 225 20.12 -8.34 -19.53
C ASN A 225 19.10 -7.62 -20.42
N GLU A 226 19.00 -8.04 -21.68
CA GLU A 226 17.91 -7.58 -22.55
C GLU A 226 16.56 -8.10 -22.05
N GLU A 227 15.49 -7.36 -22.33
CA GLU A 227 14.13 -7.79 -21.99
C GLU A 227 13.74 -9.03 -22.81
N THR A 228 13.50 -10.14 -22.14
CA THR A 228 13.09 -11.41 -22.77
C THR A 228 11.60 -11.69 -22.65
N TYR A 229 10.90 -10.99 -21.75
CA TYR A 229 9.49 -11.19 -21.45
C TYR A 229 8.57 -10.79 -22.61
N LYS A 230 7.56 -11.60 -22.91
CA LYS A 230 6.48 -11.26 -23.84
C LYS A 230 5.11 -11.42 -23.17
N PRO A 231 4.10 -10.59 -23.54
CA PRO A 231 2.74 -10.77 -23.05
C PRO A 231 2.25 -12.22 -23.23
N GLY A 232 1.66 -12.79 -22.19
CA GLY A 232 1.23 -14.20 -22.14
C GLY A 232 2.31 -15.18 -21.66
N ASP A 233 3.58 -14.78 -21.49
CA ASP A 233 4.60 -15.65 -20.90
C ASP A 233 4.32 -15.91 -19.42
N TYR A 234 3.73 -14.95 -18.70
CA TYR A 234 3.33 -15.15 -17.30
C TYR A 234 2.22 -16.19 -17.17
N GLY A 235 1.20 -16.16 -18.04
CA GLY A 235 0.15 -17.18 -18.06
C GLY A 235 0.69 -18.62 -18.19
N LYS A 236 1.78 -18.83 -18.95
CA LYS A 236 2.45 -20.13 -19.03
C LYS A 236 3.05 -20.59 -17.69
N LEU A 237 3.58 -19.66 -16.89
CA LEU A 237 4.05 -19.96 -15.53
C LEU A 237 2.88 -20.35 -14.62
N VAL A 238 1.72 -19.71 -14.79
CA VAL A 238 0.49 -20.06 -14.06
C VAL A 238 0.06 -21.49 -14.35
N VAL A 239 0.03 -21.90 -15.63
CA VAL A 239 -0.31 -23.27 -16.02
C VAL A 239 0.64 -24.30 -15.36
N LYS A 240 1.95 -24.06 -15.43
CA LYS A 240 2.97 -24.95 -14.83
C LYS A 240 2.87 -25.01 -13.29
N ALA A 241 2.58 -23.89 -12.64
CA ALA A 241 2.36 -23.84 -11.20
C ALA A 241 1.13 -24.69 -10.81
N LYS A 242 0.02 -24.57 -11.55
CA LYS A 242 -1.19 -25.37 -11.34
C LYS A 242 -0.98 -26.86 -11.51
N GLU A 243 -0.11 -27.29 -12.43
CA GLU A 243 0.30 -28.70 -12.52
C GLU A 243 1.01 -29.19 -11.25
N SER A 244 1.88 -28.35 -10.68
CA SER A 244 2.62 -28.65 -9.46
C SER A 244 1.69 -28.68 -8.24
N PHE A 245 0.73 -27.76 -8.16
CA PHE A 245 -0.32 -27.77 -7.13
C PHE A 245 -1.17 -29.04 -7.17
N ARG A 246 -1.58 -29.50 -8.36
CA ARG A 246 -2.39 -30.73 -8.51
C ARG A 246 -1.64 -31.99 -8.05
N ARG A 247 -0.30 -32.01 -8.20
CA ARG A 247 0.54 -33.11 -7.69
C ARG A 247 0.80 -33.03 -6.19
N GLY A 248 0.51 -31.88 -5.56
CA GLY A 248 0.84 -31.62 -4.16
C GLY A 248 2.32 -31.25 -3.93
N ASP A 249 3.03 -30.82 -4.99
CA ASP A 249 4.43 -30.37 -4.87
C ASP A 249 4.52 -28.98 -4.21
N LEU A 250 3.49 -28.15 -4.43
CA LEU A 250 3.36 -26.78 -3.99
C LEU A 250 1.93 -26.53 -3.51
N PHE A 251 1.74 -25.55 -2.63
CA PHE A 251 0.46 -24.98 -2.22
C PHE A 251 0.26 -23.61 -2.85
N GLU A 252 1.34 -22.82 -2.86
CA GLU A 252 1.42 -21.51 -3.50
C GLU A 252 2.84 -21.27 -4.02
N VAL A 253 2.98 -20.43 -5.05
CA VAL A 253 4.29 -19.97 -5.55
C VAL A 253 4.16 -18.59 -6.17
N VAL A 254 5.21 -17.79 -6.08
CA VAL A 254 5.23 -16.39 -6.54
C VAL A 254 6.25 -16.23 -7.66
N PRO A 255 5.97 -16.65 -8.91
CA PRO A 255 6.84 -16.37 -10.04
C PRO A 255 6.87 -14.89 -10.37
N SER A 256 7.96 -14.47 -10.98
CA SER A 256 8.21 -13.10 -11.37
C SER A 256 8.93 -13.00 -12.71
N TYR A 257 8.81 -11.84 -13.34
CA TYR A 257 9.54 -11.47 -14.54
C TYR A 257 10.02 -10.02 -14.46
N SER A 258 11.07 -9.73 -15.23
CA SER A 258 11.68 -8.40 -15.31
C SER A 258 11.27 -7.71 -16.61
N VAL A 259 11.04 -6.40 -16.52
CA VAL A 259 10.95 -5.46 -17.64
C VAL A 259 12.19 -4.58 -17.60
N VAL A 260 12.86 -4.39 -18.73
CA VAL A 260 14.08 -3.59 -18.84
C VAL A 260 13.85 -2.43 -19.78
N LYS A 261 14.17 -1.21 -19.35
CA LYS A 261 13.99 0.01 -20.16
C LYS A 261 15.22 0.89 -20.12
N GLU A 262 15.45 1.60 -21.20
CA GLU A 262 16.36 2.75 -21.19
C GLU A 262 15.69 3.95 -20.54
N THR A 263 16.48 4.79 -19.89
CA THR A 263 16.00 6.03 -19.28
C THR A 263 17.05 7.13 -19.43
N VAL A 264 16.57 8.37 -19.54
CA VAL A 264 17.42 9.57 -19.50
C VAL A 264 17.44 10.22 -18.11
N LEU A 265 16.57 9.75 -17.20
CA LEU A 265 16.46 10.27 -15.84
C LEU A 265 17.62 9.76 -14.99
N LYS A 266 18.12 10.63 -14.12
CA LYS A 266 19.08 10.25 -13.08
C LYS A 266 18.37 9.46 -11.96
N PRO A 267 19.09 8.58 -11.25
CA PRO A 267 18.54 7.81 -10.13
C PRO A 267 17.76 8.65 -9.11
N LYS A 268 18.27 9.83 -8.72
CA LYS A 268 17.56 10.72 -7.78
C LYS A 268 16.20 11.21 -8.30
N GLU A 269 16.05 11.42 -9.61
CA GLU A 269 14.82 11.94 -10.22
C GLU A 269 13.75 10.86 -10.18
N ILE A 270 14.14 9.61 -10.47
CA ILE A 270 13.28 8.43 -10.34
C ILE A 270 12.84 8.26 -8.87
N TYR A 271 13.76 8.41 -7.92
CA TYR A 271 13.44 8.33 -6.48
C TYR A 271 12.39 9.38 -6.06
N ASN A 272 12.60 10.64 -6.45
CA ASN A 272 11.66 11.72 -6.13
C ASN A 272 10.28 11.47 -6.75
N ASN A 273 10.24 11.06 -8.02
CA ASN A 273 8.99 10.70 -8.70
C ASN A 273 8.26 9.56 -7.98
N LEU A 274 8.98 8.49 -7.61
CA LEU A 274 8.39 7.33 -6.96
C LEU A 274 7.83 7.66 -5.57
N LYS A 275 8.54 8.50 -4.80
CA LYS A 275 8.11 8.97 -3.47
C LYS A 275 6.79 9.74 -3.53
N GLU A 276 6.55 10.50 -4.60
CA GLU A 276 5.29 11.22 -4.83
C GLU A 276 4.16 10.30 -5.28
N ILE A 277 4.45 9.35 -6.17
CA ILE A 277 3.45 8.43 -6.75
C ILE A 277 2.97 7.39 -5.73
N ASN A 278 3.87 6.86 -4.88
CA ASN A 278 3.58 5.70 -4.04
C ASN A 278 4.17 5.79 -2.62
N PRO A 279 3.59 6.61 -1.72
CA PRO A 279 4.04 6.70 -0.34
C PRO A 279 3.91 5.33 0.36
N SER A 280 5.03 4.81 0.87
CA SER A 280 5.12 3.47 1.47
C SER A 280 5.85 3.49 2.83
N PRO A 281 5.69 2.43 3.67
CA PRO A 281 6.38 2.31 4.96
C PRO A 281 7.90 2.16 4.83
N TYR A 282 8.42 1.62 3.72
CA TYR A 282 9.85 1.47 3.46
C TYR A 282 10.24 2.07 2.12
N ASN A 283 10.52 3.38 2.10
CA ASN A 283 11.14 4.03 0.94
C ASN A 283 12.64 3.96 1.07
N PHE A 284 13.34 3.72 -0.04
CA PHE A 284 14.79 3.62 -0.05
C PHE A 284 15.41 4.12 -1.34
N PHE A 285 16.60 4.69 -1.20
CA PHE A 285 17.49 5.11 -2.27
C PHE A 285 18.92 4.69 -1.89
N ILE A 286 19.43 3.65 -2.53
CA ILE A 286 20.70 3.02 -2.17
C ILE A 286 21.63 3.06 -3.38
N ASN A 287 22.80 3.68 -3.21
CA ASN A 287 23.87 3.62 -4.20
C ASN A 287 24.82 2.49 -3.82
N LEU A 288 24.81 1.42 -4.60
CA LEU A 288 25.63 0.22 -4.43
C LEU A 288 26.98 0.31 -5.15
N GLY A 289 27.40 1.47 -5.64
CA GLY A 289 28.69 1.65 -6.32
C GLY A 289 28.68 1.16 -7.77
N GLY A 290 27.89 1.83 -8.62
CA GLY A 290 27.69 1.46 -10.03
C GLY A 290 26.30 0.87 -10.34
N GLU A 291 25.52 0.65 -9.30
CA GLU A 291 24.15 0.15 -9.35
C GLU A 291 23.34 0.89 -8.28
N TYR A 292 22.06 1.19 -8.55
CA TYR A 292 21.17 1.81 -7.57
C TYR A 292 19.93 0.96 -7.35
N LEU A 293 19.48 0.91 -6.10
CA LEU A 293 18.17 0.38 -5.73
C LEU A 293 17.30 1.55 -5.26
N ILE A 294 16.17 1.72 -5.94
CA ILE A 294 15.25 2.83 -5.75
C ILE A 294 13.87 2.23 -5.56
N GLY A 295 13.24 2.38 -4.38
CA GLY A 295 11.99 1.68 -4.14
C GLY A 295 11.14 2.24 -3.02
N SER A 296 9.90 1.76 -3.00
CA SER A 296 8.87 2.07 -2.02
C SER A 296 8.14 0.78 -1.67
N SER A 297 8.74 0.01 -0.74
CA SER A 297 8.23 -1.30 -0.34
C SER A 297 7.08 -1.17 0.66
N PRO A 298 5.94 -1.87 0.42
CA PRO A 298 4.82 -1.92 1.35
C PRO A 298 5.07 -2.89 2.52
N GLU A 299 6.05 -3.79 2.41
CA GLU A 299 6.14 -4.97 3.27
C GLU A 299 7.44 -4.99 4.09
N MET A 300 7.27 -5.15 5.41
CA MET A 300 8.37 -5.42 6.34
C MET A 300 8.84 -6.86 6.15
N PHE A 301 10.16 -7.09 6.04
CA PHE A 301 10.69 -8.44 6.02
C PHE A 301 10.80 -8.97 7.45
N VAL A 302 11.81 -8.53 8.19
CA VAL A 302 12.01 -8.85 9.61
C VAL A 302 12.46 -7.59 10.35
N ARG A 303 11.79 -7.31 11.47
CA ARG A 303 12.26 -6.35 12.47
C ARG A 303 12.55 -7.08 13.77
N VAL A 304 13.72 -6.83 14.35
CA VAL A 304 14.11 -7.28 15.68
C VAL A 304 14.53 -6.07 16.49
N GLU A 305 13.80 -5.80 17.56
CA GLU A 305 14.11 -4.73 18.51
C GLU A 305 14.05 -5.30 19.92
N ASN A 306 15.13 -5.16 20.69
CA ASN A 306 15.19 -5.68 22.07
C ASN A 306 14.76 -7.17 22.18
N ASN A 307 15.25 -8.01 21.26
CA ASN A 307 14.89 -9.43 21.13
C ASN A 307 13.44 -9.74 20.71
N LYS A 308 12.59 -8.73 20.48
CA LYS A 308 11.25 -8.92 19.91
C LYS A 308 11.34 -9.02 18.39
N VAL A 309 10.95 -10.15 17.82
CA VAL A 309 10.87 -10.37 16.37
C VAL A 309 9.48 -10.02 15.88
N GLU A 310 9.38 -9.23 14.82
CA GLU A 310 8.14 -8.82 14.21
C GLU A 310 8.20 -8.93 12.69
N THR A 311 7.08 -9.36 12.11
CA THR A 311 6.85 -9.36 10.67
C THR A 311 5.38 -9.04 10.42
N CYS A 312 5.06 -8.68 9.19
CA CYS A 312 3.69 -8.38 8.83
C CYS A 312 3.37 -8.87 7.41
N PRO A 313 2.96 -10.13 7.27
CA PRO A 313 2.57 -10.70 5.98
C PRO A 313 1.41 -9.91 5.36
N ILE A 314 1.55 -9.57 4.08
CA ILE A 314 0.55 -8.80 3.32
C ILE A 314 -0.01 -9.69 2.21
N SER A 315 -1.33 -9.72 2.10
CA SER A 315 -2.00 -10.30 0.93
C SER A 315 -3.36 -9.62 0.74
N GLY A 316 -3.91 -9.69 -0.48
CA GLY A 316 -5.12 -8.97 -0.87
C GLY A 316 -4.86 -7.48 -1.11
N THR A 317 -5.21 -7.02 -2.31
CA THR A 317 -5.05 -5.62 -2.72
C THR A 317 -6.28 -5.15 -3.45
N ILE A 318 -6.85 -4.02 -3.06
CA ILE A 318 -7.95 -3.40 -3.80
C ILE A 318 -7.75 -1.89 -3.95
N LYS A 319 -8.16 -1.32 -5.08
CA LYS A 319 -8.04 0.13 -5.34
C LYS A 319 -8.99 0.92 -4.44
N ARG A 320 -8.60 2.15 -4.10
CA ARG A 320 -9.47 3.13 -3.44
C ARG A 320 -10.66 3.49 -4.33
N GLY A 321 -11.80 3.75 -3.72
CA GLY A 321 -12.95 4.36 -4.36
C GLY A 321 -12.73 5.85 -4.59
N MET A 322 -13.66 6.48 -5.34
CA MET A 322 -13.65 7.93 -5.55
C MET A 322 -13.97 8.70 -4.26
N ASP A 323 -14.73 8.08 -3.36
CA ASP A 323 -15.15 8.66 -2.09
C ASP A 323 -15.19 7.61 -0.96
N SER A 324 -15.67 8.02 0.22
CA SER A 324 -15.72 7.15 1.40
C SER A 324 -16.75 6.03 1.31
N ILE A 325 -17.79 6.20 0.49
CA ILE A 325 -18.85 5.19 0.31
C ILE A 325 -18.33 4.08 -0.59
N GLU A 326 -17.71 4.46 -1.72
CA GLU A 326 -17.05 3.51 -2.58
C GLU A 326 -15.88 2.82 -1.87
N ASP A 327 -15.08 3.53 -1.08
CA ASP A 327 -14.04 2.92 -0.24
C ASP A 327 -14.62 1.83 0.67
N SER A 328 -15.76 2.08 1.31
CA SER A 328 -16.43 1.08 2.17
C SER A 328 -16.85 -0.15 1.38
N GLU A 329 -17.39 0.01 0.17
CA GLU A 329 -17.76 -1.12 -0.69
C GLU A 329 -16.52 -1.89 -1.18
N GLN A 330 -15.43 -1.22 -1.52
CA GLN A 330 -14.17 -1.88 -1.90
C GLN A 330 -13.57 -2.67 -0.72
N ILE A 331 -13.52 -2.08 0.47
CA ILE A 331 -13.07 -2.77 1.69
C ILE A 331 -13.92 -4.02 1.94
N LYS A 332 -15.25 -3.90 1.82
CA LYS A 332 -16.16 -5.03 2.00
C LYS A 332 -15.90 -6.13 0.97
N LYS A 333 -15.62 -5.79 -0.29
CA LYS A 333 -15.23 -6.77 -1.32
C LYS A 333 -13.94 -7.50 -0.94
N LEU A 334 -12.90 -6.76 -0.53
CA LEU A 334 -11.61 -7.33 -0.10
C LEU A 334 -11.79 -8.26 1.12
N LEU A 335 -12.55 -7.84 2.13
CA LEU A 335 -12.79 -8.66 3.33
C LEU A 335 -13.61 -9.93 3.05
N ASN A 336 -14.47 -9.92 2.02
CA ASN A 336 -15.24 -11.11 1.61
C ASN A 336 -14.55 -11.96 0.54
N SER A 337 -13.35 -11.57 0.09
CA SER A 337 -12.57 -12.35 -0.87
C SER A 337 -11.99 -13.59 -0.18
N LYS A 338 -12.52 -14.77 -0.55
CA LYS A 338 -12.04 -16.04 0.02
C LYS A 338 -10.63 -16.39 -0.45
N LYS A 339 -10.28 -16.04 -1.70
CA LYS A 339 -8.92 -16.20 -2.26
C LYS A 339 -7.89 -15.46 -1.39
N ASP A 340 -8.12 -14.16 -1.15
CA ASP A 340 -7.19 -13.32 -0.39
C ASP A 340 -7.10 -13.75 1.08
N GLU A 341 -8.19 -14.23 1.66
CA GLU A 341 -8.18 -14.82 3.01
C GLU A 341 -7.32 -16.08 3.09
N ASP A 342 -7.45 -16.98 2.12
CA ASP A 342 -6.72 -18.25 2.09
C ASP A 342 -5.22 -18.00 1.87
N GLU A 343 -4.86 -17.09 0.95
CA GLU A 343 -3.48 -16.66 0.70
C GLU A 343 -2.83 -16.07 1.97
N LEU A 344 -3.49 -15.10 2.61
CA LEU A 344 -2.94 -14.48 3.82
C LEU A 344 -2.80 -15.48 4.98
N THR A 345 -3.70 -16.45 5.06
CA THR A 345 -3.65 -17.51 6.08
C THR A 345 -2.39 -18.35 5.91
N MET A 346 -2.08 -18.80 4.70
CA MET A 346 -0.88 -19.60 4.44
C MET A 346 0.40 -18.81 4.72
N CYS A 347 0.47 -17.55 4.26
CA CYS A 347 1.59 -16.66 4.55
C CYS A 347 1.82 -16.51 6.06
N THR A 348 0.74 -16.33 6.83
CA THR A 348 0.79 -16.17 8.29
C THR A 348 1.22 -17.45 8.99
N ASP A 349 0.76 -18.62 8.55
CA ASP A 349 1.16 -19.89 9.16
C ASP A 349 2.63 -20.23 8.93
N VAL A 350 3.17 -19.93 7.74
CA VAL A 350 4.60 -20.12 7.49
C VAL A 350 5.43 -19.12 8.29
N ASP A 351 4.99 -17.87 8.39
CA ASP A 351 5.66 -16.87 9.21
C ASP A 351 5.72 -17.26 10.71
N ARG A 352 4.62 -17.81 11.24
CA ARG A 352 4.58 -18.39 12.60
C ARG A 352 5.52 -19.57 12.74
N ASN A 353 5.59 -20.44 11.73
CA ASN A 353 6.53 -21.56 11.69
C ASN A 353 7.99 -21.08 11.74
N ASP A 354 8.35 -20.08 10.94
CA ASP A 354 9.70 -19.53 10.88
C ASP A 354 10.13 -18.96 12.24
N LYS A 355 9.26 -18.17 12.89
CA LYS A 355 9.50 -17.66 14.26
C LYS A 355 9.65 -18.78 15.28
N SER A 356 8.84 -19.83 15.18
CA SER A 356 8.81 -20.91 16.17
C SER A 356 10.14 -21.66 16.29
N ARG A 357 11.00 -21.61 15.26
CA ARG A 357 12.36 -22.17 15.29
C ARG A 357 13.28 -21.46 16.29
N VAL A 358 13.14 -20.14 16.43
CA VAL A 358 14.09 -19.28 17.15
C VAL A 358 13.48 -18.47 18.29
N CYS A 359 12.15 -18.47 18.43
CA CYS A 359 11.43 -17.75 19.48
C CYS A 359 11.02 -18.64 20.65
N VAL A 360 10.99 -18.09 21.86
CA VAL A 360 10.56 -18.75 23.09
C VAL A 360 9.19 -19.39 22.90
N GLU A 361 9.04 -20.62 23.39
CA GLU A 361 7.80 -21.38 23.29
C GLU A 361 6.62 -20.57 23.85
N GLY A 362 5.53 -20.50 23.07
CA GLY A 362 4.33 -19.73 23.43
C GLY A 362 4.45 -18.20 23.26
N SER A 363 5.62 -17.66 22.89
CA SER A 363 5.77 -16.21 22.63
C SER A 363 5.27 -15.79 21.25
N VAL A 364 5.19 -16.71 20.29
CA VAL A 364 4.75 -16.43 18.92
C VAL A 364 3.24 -16.21 18.88
N ARG A 365 2.81 -15.00 18.53
CA ARG A 365 1.40 -14.57 18.57
C ARG A 365 1.03 -13.76 17.34
N VAL A 366 -0.18 -13.98 16.84
CA VAL A 366 -0.82 -13.11 15.84
C VAL A 366 -1.52 -11.99 16.60
N VAL A 367 -0.94 -10.79 16.55
CA VAL A 367 -1.42 -9.59 17.26
C VAL A 367 -2.61 -8.96 16.55
N SER A 368 -2.61 -9.04 15.23
CA SER A 368 -3.61 -8.44 14.35
C SER A 368 -3.82 -9.34 13.14
N ARG A 369 -5.06 -9.49 12.68
CA ARG A 369 -5.42 -10.38 11.57
C ARG A 369 -6.40 -9.71 10.60
N ARG A 370 -6.12 -9.80 9.31
CA ARG A 370 -6.88 -9.21 8.18
C ARG A 370 -7.23 -7.74 8.43
N THR A 371 -6.32 -7.01 9.07
CA THR A 371 -6.54 -5.60 9.36
C THR A 371 -6.36 -4.80 8.07
N ILE A 372 -7.29 -3.88 7.82
CA ILE A 372 -7.28 -3.03 6.63
C ILE A 372 -6.27 -1.91 6.83
N GLU A 373 -5.27 -1.87 5.96
CA GLU A 373 -4.33 -0.78 5.86
C GLU A 373 -4.65 0.11 4.66
N LYS A 374 -4.86 1.40 4.94
CA LYS A 374 -5.27 2.40 3.96
C LYS A 374 -4.06 3.16 3.41
N TYR A 375 -3.77 2.95 2.13
CA TYR A 375 -2.78 3.74 1.40
C TYR A 375 -3.45 4.81 0.53
N SER A 376 -2.65 5.66 -0.11
CA SER A 376 -3.16 6.76 -0.95
C SER A 376 -4.05 6.26 -2.09
N HIS A 377 -3.69 5.14 -2.73
CA HIS A 377 -4.34 4.62 -3.92
C HIS A 377 -4.98 3.22 -3.77
N LEU A 378 -4.69 2.51 -2.68
CA LEU A 378 -5.15 1.14 -2.46
C LEU A 378 -5.39 0.82 -0.97
N PHE A 379 -6.03 -0.32 -0.72
CA PHE A 379 -6.09 -0.99 0.57
C PHE A 379 -5.37 -2.33 0.50
N HIS A 380 -4.77 -2.73 1.63
CA HIS A 380 -4.23 -4.07 1.84
C HIS A 380 -4.86 -4.72 3.07
N THR A 381 -5.01 -6.05 3.05
CA THR A 381 -5.20 -6.82 4.28
C THR A 381 -3.86 -7.29 4.82
N VAL A 382 -3.66 -7.11 6.13
CA VAL A 382 -2.37 -7.39 6.76
C VAL A 382 -2.55 -8.11 8.09
N ASP A 383 -1.68 -9.10 8.32
CA ASP A 383 -1.50 -9.74 9.62
C ASP A 383 -0.24 -9.18 10.30
N HIS A 384 -0.21 -9.14 11.63
CA HIS A 384 0.96 -8.75 12.43
C HIS A 384 1.30 -9.89 13.37
N VAL A 385 2.50 -10.45 13.20
CA VAL A 385 2.98 -11.57 13.99
C VAL A 385 4.22 -11.15 14.76
N GLU A 386 4.26 -11.46 16.05
CA GLU A 386 5.39 -11.19 16.93
C GLU A 386 5.86 -12.45 17.65
N GLY A 387 7.11 -12.44 18.11
CA GLY A 387 7.70 -13.45 18.99
C GLY A 387 8.90 -12.90 19.76
N MET A 388 9.35 -13.60 20.79
CA MET A 388 10.54 -13.23 21.56
C MET A 388 11.67 -14.21 21.29
N LEU A 389 12.85 -13.75 20.89
CA LEU A 389 14.01 -14.63 20.65
C LEU A 389 14.37 -15.47 21.87
N LYS A 390 14.70 -16.75 21.64
CA LYS A 390 15.24 -17.64 22.67
C LYS A 390 16.64 -17.18 23.09
N PRO A 391 17.04 -17.39 24.36
CA PRO A 391 18.41 -17.20 24.78
C PRO A 391 19.38 -17.99 23.89
N GLY A 392 20.45 -17.34 23.44
CA GLY A 392 21.46 -17.93 22.56
C GLY A 392 21.18 -17.77 21.06
N PHE A 393 20.05 -17.17 20.68
CA PHE A 393 19.76 -16.72 19.32
C PHE A 393 19.87 -15.20 19.22
N ASP A 394 20.24 -14.71 18.05
CA ASP A 394 20.38 -13.29 17.73
C ASP A 394 19.41 -12.84 16.62
N SER A 395 19.44 -11.55 16.28
CA SER A 395 18.58 -10.99 15.23
C SER A 395 18.90 -11.54 13.84
N ILE A 396 20.13 -11.99 13.59
CA ILE A 396 20.51 -12.65 12.34
C ILE A 396 19.86 -14.02 12.27
N ASP A 397 19.74 -14.77 13.38
CA ASP A 397 18.97 -16.01 13.40
C ASP A 397 17.51 -15.79 12.99
N ALA A 398 16.87 -14.73 13.49
CA ALA A 398 15.52 -14.35 13.05
C ALA A 398 15.47 -14.09 11.55
N PHE A 399 16.38 -13.26 11.04
CA PHE A 399 16.46 -12.92 9.61
C PHE A 399 16.64 -14.17 8.73
N LEU A 400 17.59 -15.03 9.09
CA LEU A 400 17.95 -16.22 8.33
C LEU A 400 16.83 -17.26 8.30
N THR A 401 16.15 -17.47 9.42
CA THR A 401 15.04 -18.45 9.48
C THR A 401 13.81 -18.03 8.69
N HIS A 402 13.58 -16.72 8.53
CA HIS A 402 12.49 -16.20 7.69
C HIS A 402 12.87 -16.16 6.20
N MET A 403 14.14 -16.32 5.85
CA MET A 403 14.62 -16.18 4.47
C MET A 403 13.99 -17.21 3.51
N TRP A 404 13.31 -16.82 2.44
CA TRP A 404 12.64 -15.53 2.21
C TRP A 404 11.14 -15.64 2.49
N ALA A 405 10.49 -14.48 2.55
CA ALA A 405 9.05 -14.39 2.80
C ALA A 405 8.26 -15.20 1.76
N VAL A 406 7.19 -15.85 2.21
CA VAL A 406 6.31 -16.66 1.36
C VAL A 406 5.60 -15.81 0.31
N THR A 407 5.27 -14.57 0.66
CA THR A 407 4.73 -13.53 -0.24
C THR A 407 5.60 -13.27 -1.47
N LEU A 408 6.87 -13.72 -1.45
CA LEU A 408 7.80 -13.62 -2.57
C LEU A 408 8.34 -14.97 -3.04
N THR A 409 8.08 -16.07 -2.34
CA THR A 409 8.59 -17.40 -2.71
C THR A 409 7.44 -18.34 -2.98
N GLY A 410 6.84 -18.84 -1.91
CA GLY A 410 5.71 -19.75 -1.91
C GLY A 410 5.80 -20.76 -0.77
N ALA A 411 4.89 -21.73 -0.75
CA ALA A 411 4.83 -22.78 0.24
C ALA A 411 4.61 -24.14 -0.42
N PRO A 412 5.31 -25.22 0.02
CA PRO A 412 6.42 -25.25 0.97
C PRO A 412 7.66 -24.48 0.46
N LYS A 413 8.28 -23.66 1.32
CA LYS A 413 9.29 -22.65 0.94
C LYS A 413 10.43 -23.19 0.09
N LYS A 414 11.08 -24.27 0.51
CA LYS A 414 12.19 -24.89 -0.22
C LYS A 414 11.79 -25.33 -1.64
N ARG A 415 10.63 -26.00 -1.77
CA ARG A 415 10.12 -26.45 -3.08
C ARG A 415 9.74 -25.27 -3.97
N ALA A 416 9.18 -24.21 -3.40
CA ALA A 416 8.87 -22.99 -4.14
C ALA A 416 10.14 -22.30 -4.68
N ILE A 417 11.19 -22.17 -3.86
CA ILE A 417 12.49 -21.62 -4.27
C ILE A 417 13.12 -22.47 -5.38
N GLU A 418 13.09 -23.80 -5.25
CA GLU A 418 13.60 -24.70 -6.29
C GLU A 418 12.81 -24.56 -7.59
N TRP A 419 11.48 -24.48 -7.51
CA TRP A 419 10.62 -24.25 -8.68
C TRP A 419 10.93 -22.91 -9.35
N ILE A 420 11.11 -21.83 -8.58
CA ILE A 420 11.51 -20.50 -9.07
C ILE A 420 12.87 -20.56 -9.79
N GLU A 421 13.87 -21.24 -9.21
CA GLU A 421 15.18 -21.42 -9.85
C GLU A 421 15.08 -22.23 -11.15
N ASN A 422 14.09 -23.10 -11.27
CA ASN A 422 13.86 -23.91 -12.46
C ASN A 422 13.08 -23.20 -13.56
N GLU A 423 12.06 -22.43 -13.21
CA GLU A 423 11.06 -21.94 -14.17
C GLU A 423 11.22 -20.46 -14.54
N GLU A 424 11.76 -19.60 -13.67
CA GLU A 424 12.04 -18.21 -14.06
C GLU A 424 13.19 -18.16 -15.08
N ALA A 425 13.12 -17.23 -16.03
CA ALA A 425 14.14 -17.07 -17.07
C ALA A 425 15.49 -16.60 -16.50
N ASP A 426 15.44 -15.64 -15.58
CA ASP A 426 16.61 -14.92 -15.06
C ASP A 426 16.62 -14.91 -13.52
N ARG A 427 17.80 -14.62 -12.96
CA ARG A 427 17.99 -14.51 -11.50
C ARG A 427 17.22 -13.32 -10.95
N ARG A 428 16.86 -13.41 -9.68
CA ARG A 428 16.15 -12.34 -8.97
C ARG A 428 17.05 -11.21 -8.51
N ASN A 429 18.35 -11.46 -8.37
CA ASN A 429 19.32 -10.50 -7.83
C ASN A 429 18.81 -9.97 -6.47
N TRP A 430 18.34 -8.72 -6.43
CA TRP A 430 17.81 -8.09 -5.23
C TRP A 430 16.32 -8.36 -4.98
N TYR A 431 15.53 -8.68 -6.02
CA TYR A 431 14.07 -8.83 -5.92
C TYR A 431 13.67 -9.97 -4.96
N GLY A 432 12.81 -9.67 -4.00
CA GLY A 432 12.38 -10.61 -2.97
C GLY A 432 13.43 -10.91 -1.89
N GLY A 433 14.60 -10.22 -1.95
CA GLY A 433 15.52 -10.12 -0.83
C GLY A 433 15.07 -9.05 0.17
N ALA A 434 16.02 -8.39 0.83
CA ALA A 434 15.73 -7.34 1.80
C ALA A 434 16.63 -6.10 1.67
N ILE A 435 16.15 -4.98 2.17
CA ILE A 435 16.90 -3.73 2.36
C ILE A 435 16.71 -3.23 3.78
N GLY A 436 17.69 -2.51 4.32
CA GLY A 436 17.58 -1.91 5.65
C GLY A 436 18.89 -1.83 6.38
N TYR A 437 18.84 -2.03 7.70
CA TYR A 437 20.00 -1.88 8.57
C TYR A 437 20.03 -2.88 9.72
N LEU A 438 21.26 -3.31 10.06
CA LEU A 438 21.60 -4.22 11.14
C LEU A 438 22.61 -3.53 12.05
N LYS A 439 22.17 -3.19 13.26
CA LYS A 439 22.87 -2.31 14.18
C LYS A 439 23.87 -3.07 15.04
N PHE A 440 24.91 -2.38 15.53
CA PHE A 440 25.89 -2.98 16.44
C PHE A 440 25.34 -3.20 17.86
N ASN A 441 24.20 -2.60 18.22
CA ASN A 441 23.46 -2.98 19.43
C ASN A 441 22.73 -4.34 19.30
N GLY A 442 22.63 -4.88 18.08
CA GLY A 442 21.99 -6.15 17.75
C GLY A 442 20.61 -6.03 17.11
N ASP A 443 20.00 -4.84 17.06
CA ASP A 443 18.71 -4.64 16.41
C ASP A 443 18.81 -4.75 14.89
N PHE A 444 17.74 -5.22 14.25
CA PHE A 444 17.68 -5.43 12.81
C PHE A 444 16.36 -4.88 12.29
N ASN A 445 16.38 -4.05 11.25
CA ASN A 445 15.16 -3.51 10.65
C ASN A 445 15.26 -3.59 9.13
N THR A 446 14.36 -4.37 8.53
CA THR A 446 14.37 -4.62 7.09
C THR A 446 12.99 -4.59 6.44
N GLY A 447 12.93 -4.05 5.24
CA GLY A 447 11.82 -4.19 4.30
C GLY A 447 12.17 -5.17 3.19
N ILE A 448 11.16 -5.77 2.56
CA ILE A 448 11.37 -6.65 1.40
C ILE A 448 11.72 -5.80 0.17
N THR A 449 12.65 -6.25 -0.66
CA THR A 449 12.99 -5.60 -1.93
C THR A 449 11.95 -5.90 -3.01
N ILE A 450 10.83 -5.20 -2.92
CA ILE A 450 9.74 -5.18 -3.91
C ILE A 450 9.38 -3.73 -4.24
N ARG A 451 8.61 -3.53 -5.32
CA ARG A 451 8.28 -2.18 -5.84
C ARG A 451 9.56 -1.35 -6.02
N THR A 452 10.56 -1.98 -6.63
CA THR A 452 11.94 -1.48 -6.75
C THR A 452 12.32 -1.31 -8.21
N VAL A 453 12.93 -0.16 -8.52
CA VAL A 453 13.68 0.11 -9.73
C VAL A 453 15.15 -0.16 -9.45
N ARG A 454 15.74 -1.08 -10.20
CA ARG A 454 17.18 -1.33 -10.20
C ARG A 454 17.81 -0.58 -11.37
N TYR A 455 18.75 0.32 -11.11
CA TYR A 455 19.36 1.18 -12.14
C TYR A 455 20.83 0.84 -12.35
N ILE A 456 21.25 0.64 -13.61
CA ILE A 456 22.64 0.45 -14.01
C ILE A 456 22.84 1.13 -15.38
N ASP A 457 23.81 2.04 -15.50
CA ASP A 457 24.22 2.68 -16.76
C ASP A 457 23.07 3.14 -17.68
N ASN A 458 22.17 3.98 -17.16
CA ASN A 458 21.00 4.54 -17.87
C ASN A 458 19.95 3.51 -18.31
N LYS A 459 20.06 2.27 -17.82
CA LYS A 459 19.03 1.24 -17.93
C LYS A 459 18.42 0.97 -16.57
N VAL A 460 17.14 0.65 -16.58
CA VAL A 460 16.39 0.27 -15.40
C VAL A 460 15.78 -1.10 -15.59
N GLU A 461 15.83 -1.92 -14.54
CA GLU A 461 15.13 -3.18 -14.41
C GLU A 461 14.02 -3.02 -13.36
N ILE A 462 12.81 -3.41 -13.71
CA ILE A 462 11.65 -3.49 -12.82
C ILE A 462 11.14 -4.92 -12.83
N ARG A 463 11.13 -5.57 -11.67
CA ARG A 463 10.65 -6.96 -11.53
C ARG A 463 9.36 -7.01 -10.74
N ALA A 464 8.39 -7.78 -11.23
CA ALA A 464 7.08 -7.96 -10.60
C ALA A 464 6.61 -9.43 -10.69
N GLY A 465 5.77 -9.81 -9.72
CA GLY A 465 5.20 -11.14 -9.57
C GLY A 465 3.88 -11.10 -8.81
N ALA A 466 3.15 -12.20 -8.83
CA ALA A 466 1.88 -12.40 -8.18
C ALA A 466 1.84 -13.78 -7.52
N THR A 467 1.07 -13.89 -6.42
CA THR A 467 0.91 -15.14 -5.71
C THR A 467 -0.03 -16.04 -6.48
N LEU A 468 0.45 -17.23 -6.84
CA LEU A 468 -0.35 -18.20 -7.56
C LEU A 468 -0.91 -19.25 -6.62
N LEU A 469 -2.21 -19.49 -6.75
CA LEU A 469 -2.95 -20.55 -6.09
C LEU A 469 -3.55 -21.50 -7.14
N ILE A 470 -4.10 -22.64 -6.69
CA ILE A 470 -4.83 -23.54 -7.58
C ILE A 470 -6.03 -22.87 -8.26
N SER A 471 -6.62 -21.87 -7.61
CA SER A 471 -7.74 -21.07 -8.11
C SER A 471 -7.33 -19.90 -9.00
N SER A 472 -6.03 -19.64 -9.18
CA SER A 472 -5.56 -18.50 -9.99
C SER A 472 -5.96 -18.63 -11.47
N ASP A 473 -6.29 -17.49 -12.06
CA ASP A 473 -6.58 -17.31 -13.48
C ASP A 473 -5.36 -16.73 -14.22
N GLU A 474 -5.10 -17.19 -15.43
CA GLU A 474 -3.88 -16.82 -16.16
C GLU A 474 -3.83 -15.33 -16.52
N VAL A 475 -4.97 -14.76 -16.91
CA VAL A 475 -5.07 -13.37 -17.38
C VAL A 475 -5.06 -12.43 -16.19
N ASP A 476 -5.84 -12.74 -15.16
CA ASP A 476 -5.96 -11.88 -13.98
C ASP A 476 -4.61 -11.71 -13.26
N GLU A 477 -3.83 -12.79 -13.10
CA GLU A 477 -2.53 -12.72 -12.42
C GLU A 477 -1.49 -11.94 -13.23
N GLU A 478 -1.52 -12.04 -14.57
CA GLU A 478 -0.65 -11.22 -15.43
C GLU A 478 -1.04 -9.72 -15.40
N GLU A 479 -2.33 -9.40 -15.28
CA GLU A 479 -2.76 -8.01 -15.07
C GLU A 479 -2.40 -7.49 -13.67
N GLU A 480 -2.38 -8.37 -12.66
CA GLU A 480 -1.93 -8.02 -11.32
C GLU A 480 -0.43 -7.65 -11.30
N THR A 481 0.44 -8.41 -11.98
CA THR A 481 1.87 -8.08 -12.06
C THR A 481 2.10 -6.73 -12.73
N LYS A 482 1.36 -6.41 -13.81
CA LYS A 482 1.40 -5.10 -14.48
C LYS A 482 0.96 -3.99 -13.54
N THR A 483 -0.11 -4.21 -12.78
CA THR A 483 -0.60 -3.25 -11.79
C THR A 483 0.44 -3.00 -10.70
N LYS A 484 1.11 -4.04 -10.20
CA LYS A 484 2.21 -3.92 -9.23
C LYS A 484 3.41 -3.16 -9.81
N ALA A 485 3.72 -3.32 -11.10
CA ALA A 485 4.80 -2.63 -11.81
C ALA A 485 4.49 -1.16 -12.17
N ALA A 486 3.21 -0.79 -12.27
CA ALA A 486 2.77 0.48 -12.87
C ALA A 486 3.36 1.73 -12.20
N ALA A 487 3.45 1.77 -10.87
CA ALA A 487 3.99 2.93 -10.16
C ALA A 487 5.47 3.19 -10.48
N MET A 488 6.27 2.13 -10.57
CA MET A 488 7.69 2.23 -10.94
C MET A 488 7.84 2.64 -12.41
N LEU A 489 7.03 2.07 -13.31
CA LEU A 489 7.04 2.45 -14.72
C LEU A 489 6.69 3.93 -14.91
N LYS A 490 5.68 4.43 -14.19
CA LYS A 490 5.27 5.84 -14.19
C LYS A 490 6.36 6.76 -13.64
N SER A 491 7.15 6.29 -12.65
CA SER A 491 8.26 7.08 -12.09
C SER A 491 9.39 7.37 -13.10
N LEU A 492 9.42 6.64 -14.23
CA LEU A 492 10.36 6.86 -15.33
C LEU A 492 9.91 7.96 -16.31
N GLU A 493 8.68 8.44 -16.19
CA GLU A 493 8.15 9.50 -17.06
C GLU A 493 8.68 10.88 -16.60
N VAL A 494 9.05 11.73 -17.57
CA VAL A 494 9.40 13.13 -17.28
C VAL A 494 8.11 13.85 -16.87
N GLN A 495 7.94 14.11 -15.57
CA GLN A 495 6.75 14.77 -15.07
C GLN A 495 6.61 16.18 -15.68
N LYS A 496 5.46 16.45 -16.31
CA LYS A 496 4.98 17.82 -16.54
C LYS A 496 4.28 18.30 -15.25
N PRO A 497 4.33 19.60 -14.91
CA PRO A 497 3.59 20.13 -13.78
C PRO A 497 2.13 19.71 -13.88
N ILE A 498 1.61 19.05 -12.83
CA ILE A 498 0.20 18.68 -12.77
C ILE A 498 -0.59 19.96 -12.55
N GLU A 499 -1.37 20.37 -13.55
CA GLU A 499 -2.40 21.39 -13.36
C GLU A 499 -3.43 20.86 -12.36
N VAL A 500 -3.50 21.51 -11.20
CA VAL A 500 -4.59 21.30 -10.25
C VAL A 500 -5.88 21.74 -10.94
N LYS A 501 -6.74 20.77 -11.29
CA LYS A 501 -8.11 21.08 -11.72
C LYS A 501 -8.81 21.77 -10.57
N VAL A 502 -8.99 23.08 -10.72
CA VAL A 502 -9.90 23.86 -9.88
C VAL A 502 -11.30 23.32 -10.16
N GLU A 503 -12.02 22.90 -9.11
CA GLU A 503 -13.42 22.51 -9.21
C GLU A 503 -14.19 23.61 -9.96
N GLU A 504 -14.85 23.23 -11.06
CA GLU A 504 -15.68 24.17 -11.82
C GLU A 504 -16.78 24.72 -10.90
N LYS A 505 -16.83 26.04 -10.73
CA LYS A 505 -17.97 26.69 -10.09
C LYS A 505 -19.22 26.36 -10.89
N VAL A 506 -20.17 25.67 -10.28
CA VAL A 506 -21.48 25.37 -10.88
C VAL A 506 -22.11 26.68 -11.35
N ALA A 507 -22.54 26.73 -12.62
CA ALA A 507 -23.20 27.89 -13.18
C ALA A 507 -24.53 28.15 -12.45
N VAL A 508 -24.71 29.38 -11.96
CA VAL A 508 -25.96 29.81 -11.31
C VAL A 508 -27.09 29.82 -12.34
N LYS A 509 -28.16 29.06 -12.10
CA LYS A 509 -29.28 28.88 -13.04
C LYS A 509 -30.36 29.99 -12.94
N ASN A 510 -30.25 30.93 -12.00
CA ASN A 510 -31.19 32.06 -11.78
C ASN A 510 -32.69 31.66 -11.75
N LYS A 511 -32.99 30.50 -11.18
CA LYS A 511 -34.35 29.95 -11.04
C LYS A 511 -34.69 29.79 -9.56
N ARG A 512 -35.84 30.33 -9.13
CA ARG A 512 -36.30 30.34 -7.73
C ARG A 512 -37.19 29.14 -7.45
N ILE A 513 -36.88 28.38 -6.42
CA ILE A 513 -37.58 27.15 -6.05
C ILE A 513 -38.11 27.32 -4.63
N LEU A 514 -39.42 27.12 -4.48
CA LEU A 514 -40.04 27.04 -3.16
C LEU A 514 -40.06 25.59 -2.72
N MET A 515 -39.39 25.27 -1.62
CA MET A 515 -39.54 23.98 -0.96
C MET A 515 -40.48 24.12 0.25
N ILE A 516 -41.55 23.32 0.27
CA ILE A 516 -42.41 23.21 1.44
C ILE A 516 -41.87 22.07 2.30
N ASP A 517 -41.42 22.43 3.50
CA ASP A 517 -40.94 21.50 4.52
C ASP A 517 -42.14 20.89 5.26
N HIS A 518 -42.34 19.58 5.13
CA HIS A 518 -43.38 18.81 5.82
C HIS A 518 -42.84 18.12 7.08
N GLU A 519 -41.88 18.76 7.74
CA GLU A 519 -41.33 18.36 9.04
C GLU A 519 -40.51 17.06 9.02
N ASP A 520 -39.88 16.76 7.89
CA ASP A 520 -38.88 15.69 7.80
C ASP A 520 -37.49 16.19 8.26
N SER A 521 -36.69 15.30 8.83
CA SER A 521 -35.32 15.59 9.26
C SER A 521 -34.32 15.71 8.09
N PHE A 522 -34.67 15.26 6.88
CA PHE A 522 -33.79 15.22 5.71
C PHE A 522 -33.94 16.42 4.76
N VAL A 523 -34.91 17.32 5.00
CA VAL A 523 -35.26 18.42 4.09
C VAL A 523 -34.09 19.33 3.73
N HIS A 524 -33.18 19.60 4.66
CA HIS A 524 -32.03 20.48 4.41
C HIS A 524 -30.99 19.84 3.48
N THR A 525 -30.83 18.51 3.50
CA THR A 525 -29.95 17.79 2.57
C THR A 525 -30.51 17.86 1.15
N LEU A 526 -31.81 17.60 0.99
CA LEU A 526 -32.51 17.73 -0.29
C LEU A 526 -32.41 19.16 -0.85
N GLY A 527 -32.69 20.16 -0.01
CA GLY A 527 -32.54 21.57 -0.39
C GLY A 527 -31.09 21.94 -0.74
N ASN A 528 -30.10 21.37 -0.06
CA ASN A 528 -28.69 21.57 -0.39
C ASN A 528 -28.33 20.97 -1.75
N TYR A 529 -28.81 19.77 -2.08
CA TYR A 529 -28.53 19.15 -3.38
C TYR A 529 -29.08 20.01 -4.53
N VAL A 530 -30.30 20.52 -4.37
CA VAL A 530 -30.90 21.41 -5.36
C VAL A 530 -30.10 22.73 -5.47
N LYS A 531 -29.61 23.31 -4.36
CA LYS A 531 -28.70 24.47 -4.40
C LYS A 531 -27.38 24.16 -5.10
N ALA A 532 -26.83 22.96 -4.89
CA ALA A 532 -25.60 22.49 -5.52
C ALA A 532 -25.74 22.36 -7.05
N LEU A 533 -26.95 22.22 -7.57
CA LEU A 533 -27.26 22.25 -9.01
C LEU A 533 -27.39 23.67 -9.58
N GLY A 534 -27.20 24.71 -8.75
CA GLY A 534 -27.21 26.12 -9.15
C GLY A 534 -28.57 26.83 -9.01
N TYR A 535 -29.56 26.21 -8.37
CA TYR A 535 -30.90 26.78 -8.14
C TYR A 535 -30.98 27.57 -6.84
N ASP A 536 -31.82 28.62 -6.81
CA ASP A 536 -32.11 29.39 -5.59
C ASP A 536 -33.28 28.76 -4.82
N VAL A 537 -32.99 28.05 -3.73
CA VAL A 537 -34.00 27.33 -2.94
C VAL A 537 -34.32 28.08 -1.66
N THR A 538 -35.59 28.46 -1.51
CA THR A 538 -36.15 28.99 -0.26
C THR A 538 -37.10 27.98 0.37
N THR A 539 -37.02 27.80 1.69
CA THR A 539 -37.79 26.78 2.42
C THR A 539 -38.72 27.43 3.44
N PHE A 540 -40.01 27.07 3.41
CA PHE A 540 -41.01 27.50 4.39
C PHE A 540 -41.86 26.29 4.84
N ARG A 541 -42.58 26.43 5.96
CA ARG A 541 -43.48 25.40 6.52
C ARG A 541 -44.94 25.87 6.53
N GLY A 542 -45.86 24.90 6.50
CA GLY A 542 -47.28 25.10 6.81
C GLY A 542 -47.95 26.24 6.04
N ASP A 543 -48.77 27.04 6.74
CA ASP A 543 -49.55 28.12 6.14
C ASP A 543 -48.68 29.24 5.55
N GLU A 544 -47.51 29.49 6.14
CA GLU A 544 -46.57 30.49 5.63
C GLU A 544 -46.04 30.10 4.24
N ALA A 545 -45.76 28.82 4.01
CA ALA A 545 -45.32 28.33 2.71
C ALA A 545 -46.39 28.54 1.63
N ARG A 546 -47.67 28.22 1.94
CA ARG A 546 -48.80 28.46 1.04
C ARG A 546 -49.04 29.95 0.80
N ARG A 547 -48.90 30.79 1.83
CA ARG A 547 -49.00 32.25 1.72
C ARG A 547 -47.93 32.80 0.77
N LYS A 548 -46.68 32.39 0.95
CA LYS A 548 -45.55 32.74 0.08
C LYS A 548 -45.74 32.27 -1.35
N LEU A 549 -46.22 31.04 -1.55
CA LEU A 549 -46.53 30.51 -2.88
C LEU A 549 -47.60 31.34 -3.61
N LYS A 550 -48.60 31.87 -2.89
CA LYS A 550 -49.62 32.77 -3.44
C LYS A 550 -49.04 34.15 -3.80
N GLU A 551 -48.27 34.74 -2.89
CA GLU A 551 -47.80 36.13 -3.00
C GLU A 551 -46.58 36.33 -3.91
N GLU A 552 -45.68 35.36 -3.99
CA GLU A 552 -44.42 35.47 -4.73
C GLU A 552 -44.39 34.62 -6.01
N ASN A 553 -43.43 34.90 -6.89
CA ASN A 553 -43.18 34.10 -8.08
C ASN A 553 -42.04 33.10 -7.83
N PHE A 554 -42.33 31.83 -8.10
CA PHE A 554 -41.38 30.71 -8.06
C PHE A 554 -41.48 29.94 -9.37
N ASP A 555 -40.35 29.41 -9.83
CA ASP A 555 -40.25 28.62 -11.06
C ASP A 555 -40.61 27.15 -10.85
N LEU A 556 -40.51 26.64 -9.61
CA LEU A 556 -40.85 25.25 -9.26
C LEU A 556 -41.26 25.15 -7.78
N LEU A 557 -42.25 24.29 -7.51
CA LEU A 557 -42.64 23.87 -6.17
C LEU A 557 -42.05 22.50 -5.85
N LEU A 558 -41.25 22.42 -4.79
CA LEU A 558 -40.70 21.18 -4.26
C LEU A 558 -41.46 20.77 -2.99
N LEU A 559 -42.23 19.68 -3.08
CA LEU A 559 -42.91 19.07 -1.94
C LEU A 559 -41.94 18.08 -1.28
N SER A 560 -41.44 18.44 -0.11
CA SER A 560 -40.49 17.61 0.63
C SER A 560 -41.15 16.34 1.22
N PRO A 561 -40.34 15.37 1.68
CA PRO A 561 -40.82 14.28 2.52
C PRO A 561 -41.44 14.79 3.84
N GLY A 562 -42.14 13.91 4.55
CA GLY A 562 -42.75 14.20 5.85
C GLY A 562 -43.36 12.95 6.49
N PRO A 563 -43.67 12.99 7.79
CA PRO A 563 -44.41 11.93 8.46
C PRO A 563 -45.90 11.97 8.06
N GLY A 564 -46.70 11.03 8.60
CA GLY A 564 -48.16 11.11 8.49
C GLY A 564 -48.69 10.93 7.06
N THR A 565 -49.87 11.49 6.81
CA THR A 565 -50.58 11.42 5.52
C THR A 565 -50.61 12.77 4.80
N PRO A 566 -50.78 12.81 3.46
CA PRO A 566 -50.80 14.07 2.71
C PRO A 566 -51.85 15.08 3.19
N SER A 567 -52.98 14.59 3.71
CA SER A 567 -54.07 15.41 4.26
C SER A 567 -53.67 16.19 5.51
N GLU A 568 -52.81 15.66 6.38
CA GLU A 568 -52.34 16.34 7.60
C GLU A 568 -51.59 17.64 7.29
N PHE A 569 -50.86 17.64 6.18
CA PHE A 569 -50.05 18.77 5.71
C PHE A 569 -50.75 19.64 4.66
N LYS A 570 -51.98 19.28 4.29
CA LYS A 570 -52.80 19.94 3.25
C LYS A 570 -52.07 20.03 1.91
N LEU A 571 -51.48 18.92 1.46
CA LEU A 571 -50.76 18.87 0.18
C LEU A 571 -51.67 19.22 -1.00
N ASN A 572 -52.96 18.88 -0.93
CA ASN A 572 -53.97 19.24 -1.92
C ASN A 572 -54.05 20.77 -2.14
N GLU A 573 -54.10 21.56 -1.05
CA GLU A 573 -54.14 23.03 -1.15
C GLU A 573 -52.85 23.58 -1.77
N SER A 574 -51.69 23.01 -1.43
CA SER A 574 -50.39 23.41 -2.00
C SER A 574 -50.31 23.12 -3.50
N ILE A 575 -50.80 21.95 -3.94
CA ILE A 575 -50.84 21.55 -5.35
C ILE A 575 -51.85 22.41 -6.12
N ASP A 576 -53.04 22.66 -5.56
CA ASP A 576 -54.05 23.57 -6.15
C ASP A 576 -53.47 24.95 -6.45
N ILE A 577 -52.75 25.54 -5.49
CA ILE A 577 -52.13 26.86 -5.65
C ILE A 577 -51.09 26.83 -6.77
N ALA A 578 -50.22 25.81 -6.81
CA ALA A 578 -49.20 25.67 -7.84
C ALA A 578 -49.82 25.57 -9.23
N LEU A 579 -50.84 24.73 -9.40
CA LEU A 579 -51.57 24.55 -10.66
C LEU A 579 -52.28 25.83 -11.10
N SER A 580 -52.91 26.56 -10.18
CA SER A 580 -53.56 27.84 -10.49
C SER A 580 -52.60 28.91 -11.02
N LYS A 581 -51.31 28.78 -10.70
CA LYS A 581 -50.23 29.66 -11.14
C LYS A 581 -49.35 29.04 -12.24
N ASN A 582 -49.71 27.85 -12.72
CA ASN A 582 -48.95 27.08 -13.70
C ASN A 582 -47.49 26.82 -13.28
N ILE A 583 -47.26 26.57 -11.99
CA ILE A 583 -45.95 26.28 -11.41
C ILE A 583 -45.72 24.76 -11.44
N PRO A 584 -44.63 24.26 -12.07
CA PRO A 584 -44.23 22.86 -12.01
C PRO A 584 -44.07 22.33 -10.58
N VAL A 585 -44.40 21.05 -10.35
CA VAL A 585 -44.32 20.41 -9.02
C VAL A 585 -43.41 19.18 -9.07
N PHE A 586 -42.46 19.10 -8.14
CA PHE A 586 -41.73 17.88 -7.84
C PHE A 586 -42.00 17.42 -6.40
N GLY A 587 -42.43 16.17 -6.21
CA GLY A 587 -42.71 15.59 -4.90
C GLY A 587 -41.78 14.46 -4.51
N VAL A 588 -41.29 14.47 -3.27
CA VAL A 588 -40.44 13.40 -2.72
C VAL A 588 -41.14 12.73 -1.54
N CYS A 589 -41.21 11.40 -1.54
CA CYS A 589 -41.87 10.58 -0.52
C CYS A 589 -43.33 11.03 -0.24
N LEU A 590 -43.59 11.72 0.87
CA LEU A 590 -44.90 12.32 1.16
C LEU A 590 -45.40 13.23 0.02
N GLY A 591 -44.49 13.93 -0.66
CA GLY A 591 -44.79 14.73 -1.84
C GLY A 591 -45.36 13.91 -3.00
N LEU A 592 -44.79 12.73 -3.30
CA LEU A 592 -45.36 11.80 -4.30
C LEU A 592 -46.73 11.32 -3.84
N GLN A 593 -46.87 10.96 -2.56
CA GLN A 593 -48.13 10.44 -2.01
C GLN A 593 -49.25 11.47 -2.14
N GLY A 594 -48.96 12.75 -1.88
CA GLY A 594 -49.91 13.84 -2.09
C GLY A 594 -50.26 14.08 -3.56
N ILE A 595 -49.30 13.94 -4.48
CA ILE A 595 -49.57 13.99 -5.93
C ILE A 595 -50.52 12.86 -6.33
N VAL A 596 -50.26 11.63 -5.88
CA VAL A 596 -51.11 10.47 -6.16
C VAL A 596 -52.53 10.68 -5.64
N GLU A 597 -52.69 11.12 -4.39
CA GLU A 597 -54.00 11.36 -3.78
C GLU A 597 -54.75 12.50 -4.49
N TYR A 598 -54.06 13.59 -4.84
CA TYR A 598 -54.65 14.76 -5.50
C TYR A 598 -55.25 14.41 -6.88
N PHE A 599 -54.58 13.58 -7.66
CA PHE A 599 -55.04 13.15 -9.00
C PHE A 599 -55.96 11.91 -8.96
N GLY A 600 -56.63 11.67 -7.84
CA GLY A 600 -57.66 10.63 -7.70
C GLY A 600 -57.11 9.21 -7.54
N GLY A 601 -55.83 9.07 -7.22
CA GLY A 601 -55.23 7.81 -6.79
C GLY A 601 -55.58 7.44 -5.36
N SER A 602 -55.15 6.26 -4.93
CA SER A 602 -55.34 5.75 -3.56
C SER A 602 -54.04 5.29 -2.94
N LEU A 603 -53.83 5.62 -1.66
CA LEU A 603 -52.69 5.18 -0.87
C LEU A 603 -53.04 3.93 -0.05
N ASP A 604 -52.03 3.13 0.30
CA ASP A 604 -52.17 1.98 1.20
C ASP A 604 -50.87 1.81 2.03
N TYR A 605 -50.93 0.94 3.04
CA TYR A 605 -49.80 0.63 3.90
C TYR A 605 -49.05 -0.60 3.40
N LEU A 606 -47.73 -0.52 3.40
CA LEU A 606 -46.88 -1.67 3.18
C LEU A 606 -47.08 -2.68 4.32
N ALA A 607 -47.15 -3.96 3.97
CA ALA A 607 -47.15 -5.04 4.96
C ALA A 607 -45.88 -5.01 5.84
N ASN A 608 -44.74 -4.61 5.25
CA ASN A 608 -43.48 -4.38 5.93
C ASN A 608 -43.00 -2.95 5.65
N PRO A 609 -43.06 -2.03 6.63
CA PRO A 609 -42.54 -0.68 6.48
C PRO A 609 -41.06 -0.66 6.08
N ARG A 610 -40.68 0.30 5.25
CA ARG A 610 -39.32 0.45 4.73
C ARG A 610 -38.70 1.71 5.30
N HIS A 611 -38.17 1.61 6.51
CA HIS A 611 -37.47 2.70 7.20
C HIS A 611 -35.97 2.42 7.20
N GLY A 612 -35.19 3.23 6.49
CA GLY A 612 -33.74 3.03 6.39
C GLY A 612 -33.34 1.84 5.53
N LYS A 613 -34.10 1.53 4.46
CA LYS A 613 -33.82 0.40 3.56
C LYS A 613 -33.25 0.88 2.24
N LYS A 614 -32.21 0.19 1.77
CA LYS A 614 -31.64 0.35 0.42
C LYS A 614 -32.23 -0.73 -0.48
N MET A 615 -32.84 -0.33 -1.60
CA MET A 615 -33.43 -1.26 -2.58
C MET A 615 -33.09 -0.82 -4.00
N LYS A 616 -33.23 -1.74 -4.97
CA LYS A 616 -33.11 -1.40 -6.39
C LYS A 616 -34.46 -0.93 -6.95
N VAL A 617 -34.39 0.11 -7.77
CA VAL A 617 -35.52 0.64 -8.53
C VAL A 617 -35.21 0.52 -10.01
N LYS A 618 -36.22 0.14 -10.78
CA LYS A 618 -36.17 0.04 -12.24
C LYS A 618 -37.01 1.15 -12.87
N LYS A 619 -36.38 2.00 -13.66
CA LYS A 619 -37.09 3.01 -14.46
C LYS A 619 -37.58 2.44 -15.78
N ASN A 620 -38.72 2.93 -16.25
CA ASN A 620 -39.19 2.65 -17.60
C ASN A 620 -38.78 3.75 -18.58
N GLU A 621 -39.08 3.53 -19.86
CA GLU A 621 -38.75 4.44 -20.97
C GLU A 621 -39.39 5.84 -20.89
N LYS A 622 -40.39 6.04 -20.02
CA LYS A 622 -41.04 7.34 -19.81
C LYS A 622 -40.37 8.17 -18.72
N ALA A 623 -39.51 7.59 -17.90
CA ALA A 623 -38.81 8.33 -16.85
C ALA A 623 -37.83 9.35 -17.46
N PRO A 624 -37.90 10.63 -17.07
CA PRO A 624 -37.09 11.69 -17.67
C PRO A 624 -35.67 11.76 -17.08
N TRP A 625 -35.02 10.61 -16.86
CA TRP A 625 -33.71 10.50 -16.20
C TRP A 625 -32.66 9.86 -17.11
N PRO A 626 -32.23 10.52 -18.19
CA PRO A 626 -31.24 9.99 -19.12
C PRO A 626 -29.87 9.73 -18.49
N SER A 627 -29.53 10.41 -17.38
CA SER A 627 -28.25 10.25 -16.69
C SER A 627 -28.21 9.01 -15.78
N LEU A 628 -29.35 8.36 -15.53
CA LEU A 628 -29.45 7.17 -14.68
C LEU A 628 -29.44 5.89 -15.51
N LYS A 629 -28.85 4.83 -14.93
CA LYS A 629 -29.02 3.46 -15.41
C LYS A 629 -30.49 3.03 -15.31
N ASP A 630 -30.87 2.02 -16.07
CA ASP A 630 -32.24 1.48 -16.02
C ASP A 630 -32.59 0.90 -14.64
N GLU A 631 -31.59 0.34 -13.94
CA GLU A 631 -31.68 -0.04 -12.54
C GLU A 631 -30.65 0.71 -11.69
N PHE A 632 -31.09 1.26 -10.57
CA PHE A 632 -30.25 2.00 -9.63
C PHE A 632 -30.71 1.80 -8.18
N SER A 633 -29.79 1.99 -7.23
CA SER A 633 -30.06 1.85 -5.80
C SER A 633 -30.64 3.13 -5.20
N VAL A 634 -31.65 3.01 -4.34
CA VAL A 634 -32.27 4.15 -3.66
C VAL A 634 -32.51 3.87 -2.17
N GLY A 635 -32.60 4.94 -1.39
CA GLY A 635 -32.98 4.93 0.02
C GLY A 635 -34.48 5.14 0.25
N LEU A 636 -35.06 4.31 1.11
CA LEU A 636 -36.49 4.30 1.44
C LEU A 636 -36.73 4.60 2.92
N TYR A 637 -37.69 5.51 3.18
CA TYR A 637 -38.20 5.88 4.51
C TYR A 637 -39.73 6.04 4.47
N HIS A 638 -40.46 5.00 4.08
CA HIS A 638 -41.91 5.07 3.95
C HIS A 638 -42.64 3.82 4.47
N SER A 639 -43.82 4.06 5.05
CA SER A 639 -44.81 3.01 5.36
C SER A 639 -45.97 3.02 4.36
N ILE A 640 -46.24 4.17 3.77
CA ILE A 640 -47.36 4.42 2.86
C ILE A 640 -46.81 4.42 1.43
N TYR A 641 -47.60 3.90 0.49
CA TYR A 641 -47.25 3.91 -0.93
C TYR A 641 -48.48 4.18 -1.80
N GLY A 642 -48.26 4.61 -3.04
CA GLY A 642 -49.34 4.73 -4.03
C GLY A 642 -49.78 3.37 -4.53
N LYS A 643 -50.97 2.91 -4.14
CA LYS A 643 -51.55 1.64 -4.59
C LYS A 643 -52.17 1.74 -5.98
N ASN A 644 -52.90 2.82 -6.23
CA ASN A 644 -53.48 3.14 -7.54
C ASN A 644 -53.14 4.59 -7.86
N ILE A 645 -52.69 4.88 -9.08
CA ILE A 645 -52.21 6.23 -9.47
C ILE A 645 -53.26 7.10 -10.15
N GLY A 646 -54.51 6.63 -10.26
CA GLY A 646 -55.55 7.32 -11.02
C GLY A 646 -55.32 7.26 -12.53
N ASN A 647 -56.12 8.02 -13.28
CA ASN A 647 -56.08 8.04 -14.75
C ASN A 647 -55.19 9.14 -15.33
N GLU A 648 -54.75 10.11 -14.54
CA GLU A 648 -54.02 11.29 -15.01
C GLU A 648 -52.49 11.14 -14.87
N LEU A 649 -52.05 10.21 -14.01
CA LEU A 649 -50.65 9.91 -13.78
C LEU A 649 -50.17 8.70 -14.60
N ILE A 650 -48.86 8.67 -14.82
CA ILE A 650 -48.12 7.60 -15.47
C ILE A 650 -47.08 7.10 -14.47
N ASN A 651 -47.04 5.79 -14.26
CA ASN A 651 -45.95 5.14 -13.52
C ASN A 651 -44.65 5.23 -14.35
N ILE A 652 -43.58 5.72 -13.73
CA ILE A 652 -42.26 5.85 -14.38
C ILE A 652 -41.18 4.94 -13.77
N CYS A 653 -41.37 4.44 -12.55
CA CYS A 653 -40.48 3.46 -11.96
C CYS A 653 -41.12 2.67 -10.82
N GLU A 654 -40.63 1.44 -10.64
CA GLU A 654 -41.04 0.50 -9.60
C GLU A 654 -39.80 -0.12 -8.95
N ASP A 655 -39.95 -0.66 -7.75
CA ASP A 655 -38.91 -1.47 -7.12
C ASP A 655 -38.97 -2.95 -7.57
N GLU A 656 -38.10 -3.77 -6.98
CA GLU A 656 -38.04 -5.21 -7.22
C GLU A 656 -39.28 -6.01 -6.78
N GLU A 657 -40.16 -5.41 -5.97
CA GLU A 657 -41.43 -6.01 -5.52
C GLU A 657 -42.64 -5.48 -6.32
N GLY A 658 -42.42 -4.63 -7.33
CA GLY A 658 -43.48 -4.02 -8.15
C GLY A 658 -44.23 -2.89 -7.45
N ILE A 659 -43.69 -2.34 -6.36
CA ILE A 659 -44.27 -1.19 -5.67
C ILE A 659 -43.90 0.09 -6.43
N LEU A 660 -44.88 0.97 -6.60
CA LEU A 660 -44.74 2.26 -7.27
C LEU A 660 -43.65 3.13 -6.61
N MET A 661 -42.65 3.54 -7.39
CA MET A 661 -41.53 4.36 -6.93
C MET A 661 -41.47 5.74 -7.57
N GLY A 662 -42.21 5.98 -8.65
CA GLY A 662 -42.25 7.29 -9.29
C GLY A 662 -43.47 7.46 -10.21
N VAL A 663 -43.95 8.69 -10.28
CA VAL A 663 -45.07 9.09 -11.13
C VAL A 663 -44.76 10.37 -11.89
N MET A 664 -45.35 10.53 -13.06
CA MET A 664 -45.44 11.83 -13.74
C MET A 664 -46.86 12.04 -14.29
N HIS A 665 -47.28 13.30 -14.42
CA HIS A 665 -48.57 13.60 -15.03
C HIS A 665 -48.49 13.51 -16.56
N LYS A 666 -49.61 13.16 -17.22
CA LYS A 666 -49.70 13.07 -18.69
C LYS A 666 -49.41 14.38 -19.41
N ASP A 667 -50.08 15.44 -18.98
CA ASP A 667 -50.05 16.74 -19.69
C ASP A 667 -49.46 17.92 -18.88
N LEU A 668 -49.26 17.75 -17.57
CA LEU A 668 -48.81 18.80 -16.66
C LEU A 668 -47.36 18.55 -16.24
N LYS A 669 -46.64 19.62 -15.91
CA LYS A 669 -45.25 19.55 -15.40
C LYS A 669 -45.24 19.13 -13.93
N ILE A 670 -45.67 17.91 -13.65
CA ILE A 670 -45.73 17.31 -12.31
C ILE A 670 -45.05 15.96 -12.32
N LEU A 671 -44.15 15.76 -11.35
CA LEU A 671 -43.41 14.53 -11.16
C LEU A 671 -43.28 14.23 -9.66
N GLY A 672 -43.28 12.97 -9.27
CA GLY A 672 -42.95 12.56 -7.91
C GLY A 672 -42.11 11.31 -7.86
N VAL A 673 -41.35 11.14 -6.78
CA VAL A 673 -40.63 9.90 -6.43
C VAL A 673 -40.93 9.50 -4.98
N GLN A 674 -41.02 8.20 -4.71
CA GLN A 674 -41.33 7.65 -3.38
C GLN A 674 -40.08 7.53 -2.51
N PHE A 675 -38.92 7.32 -3.14
CA PHE A 675 -37.63 7.23 -2.48
C PHE A 675 -37.01 8.61 -2.26
N HIS A 676 -35.91 8.65 -1.50
CA HIS A 676 -35.21 9.88 -1.10
C HIS A 676 -33.93 10.07 -1.91
N PRO A 677 -33.89 10.99 -2.90
CA PRO A 677 -32.69 11.28 -3.67
C PRO A 677 -31.51 11.78 -2.81
N GLU A 678 -31.82 12.42 -1.69
CA GLU A 678 -30.86 13.00 -0.74
C GLU A 678 -30.27 11.98 0.24
N SER A 679 -30.77 10.75 0.26
CA SER A 679 -30.32 9.72 1.19
C SER A 679 -28.92 9.21 0.86
N ILE A 680 -28.13 8.91 1.90
CA ILE A 680 -26.84 8.22 1.78
C ILE A 680 -26.97 6.88 1.02
N MET A 681 -28.13 6.23 1.07
CA MET A 681 -28.41 4.98 0.36
C MET A 681 -28.61 5.16 -1.15
N THR A 682 -28.82 6.40 -1.61
CA THR A 682 -29.01 6.79 -3.02
C THR A 682 -27.74 7.43 -3.63
N LEU A 683 -26.64 7.49 -2.88
CA LEU A 683 -25.38 8.13 -3.32
C LEU A 683 -24.59 7.32 -4.34
N GLU A 684 -24.86 6.02 -4.47
CA GLU A 684 -24.15 5.16 -5.41
C GLU A 684 -24.20 5.73 -6.84
N ASN A 685 -23.04 5.91 -7.47
CA ASN A 685 -22.88 6.54 -8.80
C ASN A 685 -23.51 7.96 -8.91
N SER A 686 -23.60 8.70 -7.81
CA SER A 686 -24.25 10.02 -7.75
C SER A 686 -25.73 10.01 -8.20
N SER A 687 -26.41 8.86 -8.06
CA SER A 687 -27.76 8.66 -8.61
C SER A 687 -28.76 9.71 -8.11
N GLY A 688 -28.71 10.07 -6.82
CA GLY A 688 -29.58 11.10 -6.26
C GLY A 688 -29.43 12.48 -6.92
N MET A 689 -28.18 12.92 -7.11
CA MET A 689 -27.88 14.22 -7.73
C MET A 689 -28.24 14.22 -9.23
N SER A 690 -27.90 13.15 -9.94
CA SER A 690 -28.25 12.98 -11.35
C SER A 690 -29.77 12.98 -11.56
N LEU A 691 -30.52 12.31 -10.69
CA LEU A 691 -31.99 12.32 -10.73
C LEU A 691 -32.56 13.72 -10.56
N LEU A 692 -32.08 14.47 -9.57
CA LEU A 692 -32.53 15.84 -9.32
C LEU A 692 -32.19 16.74 -10.50
N LYS A 693 -30.98 16.64 -11.06
CA LYS A 693 -30.56 17.39 -12.24
C LYS A 693 -31.51 17.15 -13.41
N ASP A 694 -31.68 15.89 -13.80
CA ASP A 694 -32.50 15.51 -14.95
C ASP A 694 -33.97 15.91 -14.74
N THR A 695 -34.50 15.70 -13.53
CA THR A 695 -35.88 16.05 -13.17
C THR A 695 -36.11 17.56 -13.28
N PHE A 696 -35.19 18.37 -12.76
CA PHE A 696 -35.35 19.83 -12.74
C PHE A 696 -35.14 20.42 -14.12
N GLU A 697 -34.26 19.84 -14.94
CA GLU A 697 -34.13 20.19 -16.35
C GLU A 697 -35.37 19.82 -17.15
N TYR A 698 -36.02 18.68 -16.87
CA TYR A 698 -37.29 18.31 -17.50
C TYR A 698 -38.46 19.22 -17.10
N LEU A 699 -38.57 19.59 -15.83
CA LEU A 699 -39.69 20.41 -15.35
C LEU A 699 -39.54 21.89 -15.74
N LEU A 700 -38.31 22.42 -15.79
CA LEU A 700 -38.06 23.86 -15.99
C LEU A 700 -37.79 24.25 -17.44
N ASN A 701 -37.46 23.31 -18.32
CA ASN A 701 -37.42 23.52 -19.77
C ASN A 701 -38.77 23.15 -20.39
#